data_AF-A0A3Q7FBM0-F1
#
_entry.id   AF-A0A3Q7FBM0-F1
#
_cell.length_a   1.000
_cell.length_b   1.000
_cell.length_c   1.000
_cell.angle_alpha   90.00
_cell.angle_beta   90.00
_cell.angle_gamma   90.00
#
_symmetry.space_group_name_H-M   'P 1'
#
loop_
_entity.id
_entity.type
_entity.pdbx_description
1 polymer ?
#
loop_
_entity_poly.entity_id
_entity_poly.type
_entity_poly.pdbx_seq_one_letter_code
_entity_poly.pdbx_strand_id
1 'polypeptide(L)'
;MSCTKTPISLTIRFDQFTDLETNPYHISPIMWRNIVKQFSTRTPQKILLTSKNHAYSYLGFGLHSVFKDKRTLRSFIPVSCSNSGFLEMGFQNLGEFLPGDEFLRRPLLCAMKSQVSNNDICRKNYASVAEAVAVSSTDAEEDVSVVGEVQELLTELKKEEKKQFTFRRRKQRMLTSGIDRRKYPALMRRQVKIETQAWEQAAKEYRELLFDMCEQKLAPNLPYVKSLFLGWFEPLRDKIAQEQELCIQGKSKAAYSKYFHLLPADMMAVITMHKLMGLLMTGGEHGNVRVVQAALTIGDAIEQEVRIHKFLEKTEKHKAEKDRNMEDGEHATLEQKKLHKKVTSLMKKQKLRAVNQIVRSQDDSKPWGQDAKAKVGSRLIEFLLQTAYIQSPADQLAVDPPDIRPAFIHSTRTLAKETKSASRRYGVIQCDELVFKGLERTARHMVIPYMPMLVPPVKWTGYDKGGHLYLPSYVMRTHGARQQREAVKRTSRNQLQPVFEALDTLGSTKWRINKRVLSVVDRIWAGGGRLADLVDRDDVPLPEEPDTEDEAVCTKWRWKVKSVKKENRERHSQRCDIELKLAVAHRMKDEEGFFYPHNVDFRGRAYPMHPHLNHLGSDICRGVLEFAAGRPLGKSGLALIHLANLFAGGVDKLSLDGRIAFTESHLDDIFDSADKPLEGRCWWLNAEDPFQCLAVCINLSEAVRSSSPETDGSCNGLQHYAALGRDKLGAAAVNLVAGEKPADVYSGIAARVLDIMNRDAQRDPAEFPDAVRARVLVNQVDRKLVKQTVMTSVYGVTYIGARDQIKRRLKERGAIADDTELFGAACYAAKVTLTALGEMFEAARSIMTWLGECAKIIASENEPVRWTTPLGLPVVQPYRKIGRHFIKTSLQILTLQRETEKVMVKRQRTAFPPNFIHSLDGSHMMMTAVACRRAGLNFAGVHDSYWTHACDVDKLNRILREKFVELYETPILEKLLEGFQVSYPTLSFPPLPERGDFDLRDVIESPYFFN
;
A
#
# COMPACT_ATOMS: atom_id res chain seq x y z
N MET A 1 18.33 -63.73 -30.59
CA MET A 1 17.55 -63.73 -31.85
C MET A 1 16.83 -62.39 -31.93
N SER A 2 17.06 -61.51 -32.89
CA SER A 2 18.10 -61.41 -33.93
C SER A 2 18.56 -59.94 -33.96
N CYS A 3 19.82 -59.63 -33.61
CA CYS A 3 20.94 -59.46 -34.57
C CYS A 3 20.66 -58.36 -35.61
N THR A 4 21.46 -57.29 -35.76
CA THR A 4 22.85 -56.94 -35.34
C THR A 4 23.00 -55.40 -35.23
N LYS A 5 24.05 -54.77 -34.68
CA LYS A 5 25.40 -55.15 -34.19
C LYS A 5 25.86 -54.10 -33.14
N THR A 6 26.87 -54.40 -32.33
CA THR A 6 27.45 -53.47 -31.33
C THR A 6 28.83 -52.93 -31.83
N PRO A 7 29.77 -52.38 -31.02
CA PRO A 7 30.28 -51.03 -31.24
C PRO A 7 31.77 -50.97 -31.61
N ILE A 8 32.33 -49.76 -31.75
CA ILE A 8 33.77 -49.52 -31.70
C ILE A 8 34.08 -48.69 -30.45
N SER A 9 34.88 -49.25 -29.56
CA SER A 9 35.58 -48.52 -28.50
C SER A 9 36.98 -48.16 -28.99
N LEU A 10 37.45 -46.96 -28.67
CA LEU A 10 38.87 -46.67 -28.56
C LEU A 10 39.12 -46.10 -27.18
N THR A 11 39.86 -46.86 -26.36
CA THR A 11 40.22 -46.50 -24.99
C THR A 11 41.71 -46.23 -24.94
N ILE A 12 42.10 -45.01 -24.59
CA ILE A 12 43.45 -44.69 -24.13
C ILE A 12 43.31 -43.98 -22.77
N ARG A 13 44.12 -44.40 -21.80
CA ARG A 13 44.20 -43.87 -20.43
C ARG A 13 45.48 -43.05 -20.26
N PHE A 14 45.63 -42.46 -19.07
CA PHE A 14 46.90 -42.11 -18.41
C PHE A 14 47.64 -40.89 -18.98
N ASP A 15 48.28 -40.04 -18.16
CA ASP A 15 48.11 -39.78 -16.72
C ASP A 15 48.77 -38.45 -16.33
N GLN A 16 48.53 -37.99 -15.09
CA GLN A 16 49.46 -37.24 -14.22
C GLN A 16 50.05 -35.85 -14.60
N PHE A 17 50.19 -35.02 -13.54
CA PHE A 17 51.09 -33.85 -13.37
C PHE A 17 50.87 -32.61 -14.29
N THR A 18 51.18 -31.37 -13.86
CA THR A 18 51.86 -30.89 -12.63
C THR A 18 51.25 -29.56 -12.16
N ASP A 19 51.46 -29.20 -10.90
CA ASP A 19 51.20 -27.85 -10.36
C ASP A 19 52.06 -26.77 -11.02
N LEU A 20 51.57 -25.52 -10.99
CA LEU A 20 52.41 -24.33 -11.03
C LEU A 20 51.70 -23.13 -10.39
N GLU A 21 52.08 -22.79 -9.15
CA GLU A 21 51.72 -21.51 -8.54
C GLU A 21 52.50 -20.37 -9.20
N THR A 22 51.87 -19.19 -9.38
CA THR A 22 52.54 -17.89 -9.14
C THR A 22 51.55 -16.70 -9.15
N ASN A 23 51.39 -16.09 -7.98
CA ASN A 23 51.20 -14.65 -7.80
C ASN A 23 52.63 -14.04 -7.58
N PRO A 24 52.91 -12.70 -7.59
CA PRO A 24 52.00 -11.59 -7.27
C PRO A 24 52.23 -10.19 -7.95
N TYR A 25 51.36 -9.23 -7.58
CA TYR A 25 51.55 -7.76 -7.45
C TYR A 25 51.54 -6.75 -8.64
N HIS A 26 50.49 -5.90 -8.60
CA HIS A 26 50.48 -4.40 -8.68
C HIS A 26 50.69 -3.59 -9.99
N ILE A 27 50.29 -2.30 -9.88
CA ILE A 27 50.32 -1.18 -10.86
C ILE A 27 49.14 -1.21 -11.88
N SER A 28 47.95 -0.65 -11.59
CA SER A 28 47.51 0.78 -11.48
C SER A 28 47.03 1.40 -12.82
N PRO A 29 46.03 2.32 -12.83
CA PRO A 29 45.25 2.61 -14.05
C PRO A 29 45.56 3.95 -14.74
N ILE A 30 45.56 3.98 -16.09
CA ILE A 30 45.30 5.16 -16.95
C ILE A 30 45.16 4.71 -18.43
N MET A 31 44.47 5.52 -19.26
CA MET A 31 44.01 5.23 -20.65
C MET A 31 42.92 4.13 -20.71
N TRP A 32 41.72 4.39 -21.24
CA TRP A 32 41.46 4.64 -22.66
C TRP A 32 40.46 5.78 -22.91
N ARG A 33 40.90 6.79 -23.65
CA ARG A 33 40.04 7.71 -24.41
C ARG A 33 40.06 7.27 -25.88
N ASN A 34 39.04 7.72 -26.63
CA ASN A 34 38.89 7.57 -28.09
C ASN A 34 38.54 6.17 -28.58
N ILE A 35 37.30 5.99 -29.04
CA ILE A 35 36.96 5.71 -30.45
C ILE A 35 35.58 6.30 -30.70
N VAL A 36 35.54 7.42 -31.42
CA VAL A 36 34.32 8.01 -32.04
C VAL A 36 34.76 8.64 -33.36
N LYS A 37 34.62 7.88 -34.45
CA LYS A 37 34.66 8.31 -35.86
C LYS A 37 34.43 7.08 -36.75
N GLN A 38 33.88 7.31 -37.94
CA GLN A 38 33.36 6.29 -38.88
C GLN A 38 32.09 5.58 -38.34
N PHE A 39 31.00 5.36 -39.09
CA PHE A 39 30.72 5.70 -40.50
C PHE A 39 29.41 6.49 -40.65
N SER A 40 29.43 7.50 -41.53
CA SER A 40 28.23 8.03 -42.19
C SER A 40 28.49 8.04 -43.70
N THR A 41 27.72 7.27 -44.48
CA THR A 41 27.40 7.53 -45.91
C THR A 41 26.58 6.39 -46.51
N ARG A 42 25.33 6.68 -46.94
CA ARG A 42 24.77 6.30 -48.26
C ARG A 42 23.33 6.80 -48.43
N THR A 43 23.15 7.75 -49.34
CA THR A 43 21.93 8.02 -50.13
C THR A 43 21.68 6.85 -51.12
N PRO A 44 20.53 6.73 -51.83
CA PRO A 44 19.66 7.77 -52.40
C PRO A 44 18.20 7.71 -51.85
N GLN A 45 17.15 8.35 -52.39
CA GLN A 45 16.96 9.12 -53.63
C GLN A 45 15.92 10.26 -53.44
N LYS A 46 15.43 10.86 -54.54
CA LYS A 46 14.21 11.68 -54.60
C LYS A 46 13.30 11.15 -55.71
N ILE A 47 11.98 11.28 -55.51
CA ILE A 47 11.01 11.57 -56.58
C ILE A 47 10.28 12.86 -56.17
N LEU A 48 9.69 13.56 -57.14
CA LEU A 48 9.40 15.00 -57.10
C LEU A 48 7.92 15.29 -57.44
N LEU A 49 7.51 16.56 -57.32
CA LEU A 49 6.28 17.18 -57.87
C LEU A 49 5.01 16.94 -56.99
N THR A 50 4.08 17.89 -56.78
CA THR A 50 4.07 19.31 -57.22
C THR A 50 3.30 20.23 -56.27
N SER A 51 3.59 21.53 -56.38
CA SER A 51 2.86 22.70 -55.88
C SER A 51 1.35 22.69 -56.20
N LYS A 52 0.47 23.40 -55.47
CA LYS A 52 0.47 24.87 -55.29
C LYS A 52 -0.27 25.34 -54.04
N ASN A 53 0.15 26.51 -53.55
CA ASN A 53 -0.63 27.36 -52.63
C ASN A 53 -1.84 27.96 -53.36
N HIS A 54 -2.90 28.30 -52.63
CA HIS A 54 -3.36 29.69 -52.54
C HIS A 54 -4.23 29.88 -51.29
N ALA A 55 -4.13 31.05 -50.65
CA ALA A 55 -5.00 31.46 -49.55
C ALA A 55 -6.25 32.18 -50.09
N TYR A 56 -7.31 32.28 -49.29
CA TYR A 56 -7.77 33.57 -48.75
C TYR A 56 -8.82 33.39 -47.64
N SER A 57 -8.95 34.42 -46.81
CA SER A 57 -9.94 34.58 -45.73
C SER A 57 -11.34 34.94 -46.25
N TYR A 58 -12.40 34.74 -45.44
CA TYR A 58 -13.21 35.85 -44.90
C TYR A 58 -14.20 35.40 -43.80
N LEU A 59 -14.88 36.37 -43.17
CA LEU A 59 -15.82 36.19 -42.04
C LEU A 59 -17.25 35.79 -42.47
N GLY A 60 -18.04 35.25 -41.54
CA GLY A 60 -19.50 35.14 -41.68
C GLY A 60 -20.22 34.74 -40.38
N PHE A 61 -21.01 35.65 -39.80
CA PHE A 61 -21.97 35.36 -38.72
C PHE A 61 -23.36 35.06 -39.31
N GLY A 62 -24.14 34.19 -38.67
CA GLY A 62 -25.55 33.95 -39.02
C GLY A 62 -26.35 33.35 -37.86
N LEU A 63 -27.54 33.89 -37.57
CA LEU A 63 -28.44 33.42 -36.52
C LEU A 63 -29.76 32.89 -37.11
N HIS A 64 -30.39 31.96 -36.37
CA HIS A 64 -31.77 31.50 -36.56
C HIS A 64 -32.05 30.74 -37.90
N SER A 65 -33.16 29.99 -38.06
CA SER A 65 -34.40 29.95 -37.26
C SER A 65 -35.11 28.58 -37.24
N VAL A 66 -35.94 28.38 -36.21
CA VAL A 66 -37.25 27.66 -36.23
C VAL A 66 -37.33 26.26 -36.86
N PHE A 67 -37.72 25.27 -36.04
CA PHE A 67 -39.06 24.66 -36.19
C PHE A 67 -39.70 24.35 -34.83
N LYS A 68 -41.03 24.31 -34.81
CA LYS A 68 -41.87 24.03 -33.61
C LYS A 68 -42.36 22.58 -33.68
N ASP A 69 -42.67 22.00 -32.53
CA ASP A 69 -44.02 21.44 -32.40
C ASP A 69 -44.58 21.54 -30.96
N LYS A 70 -45.90 21.43 -30.80
CA LYS A 70 -46.65 21.58 -29.55
C LYS A 70 -47.40 20.31 -29.19
N ARG A 71 -47.31 19.89 -27.92
CA ARG A 71 -48.46 19.30 -27.19
C ARG A 71 -48.57 19.94 -25.81
N THR A 72 -49.79 20.02 -25.30
CA THR A 72 -50.21 20.98 -24.26
C THR A 72 -51.05 20.32 -23.15
N LEU A 73 -51.24 21.08 -22.05
CA LEU A 73 -51.98 20.73 -20.82
C LEU A 73 -51.28 19.68 -19.92
N ARG A 74 -51.49 19.67 -18.60
CA ARG A 74 -52.39 20.49 -17.75
C ARG A 74 -51.71 20.92 -16.43
N SER A 75 -52.27 21.92 -15.77
CA SER A 75 -51.71 22.59 -14.57
C SER A 75 -52.62 22.51 -13.35
N PHE A 76 -52.05 22.30 -12.16
CA PHE A 76 -52.57 22.72 -10.84
C PHE A 76 -51.32 23.03 -9.97
N ILE A 77 -51.09 24.26 -9.52
CA ILE A 77 -51.77 25.01 -8.44
C ILE A 77 -51.64 24.31 -7.07
N PRO A 78 -50.87 24.87 -6.12
CA PRO A 78 -50.84 24.41 -4.73
C PRO A 78 -51.93 25.08 -3.89
N VAL A 79 -52.47 24.36 -2.91
CA VAL A 79 -53.34 24.89 -1.85
C VAL A 79 -52.84 24.38 -0.49
N SER A 80 -53.12 25.12 0.57
CA SER A 80 -52.46 25.09 1.89
C SER A 80 -53.44 24.75 3.03
N CYS A 81 -52.99 25.00 4.28
CA CYS A 81 -53.79 25.04 5.52
C CYS A 81 -54.17 23.68 6.15
N SER A 82 -54.34 23.53 7.48
CA SER A 82 -53.92 24.40 8.61
C SER A 82 -54.21 23.77 9.99
N ASN A 83 -53.38 24.12 10.99
CA ASN A 83 -53.72 24.31 12.42
C ASN A 83 -54.26 23.15 13.29
N SER A 84 -54.19 23.41 14.61
CA SER A 84 -54.65 22.63 15.77
C SER A 84 -53.88 21.33 16.07
N GLY A 85 -53.69 20.96 17.35
CA GLY A 85 -53.94 21.72 18.59
C GLY A 85 -54.16 20.81 19.80
N PHE A 86 -53.86 21.33 21.00
CA PHE A 86 -54.00 20.65 22.30
C PHE A 86 -53.04 19.44 22.53
N LEU A 87 -52.71 19.04 23.76
CA LEU A 87 -53.19 19.49 25.08
C LEU A 87 -52.02 19.54 26.09
N GLU A 88 -52.10 20.43 27.09
CA GLU A 88 -51.15 20.54 28.21
C GLU A 88 -51.53 19.64 29.39
N MET A 89 -50.52 19.15 30.14
CA MET A 89 -50.46 19.00 31.61
C MET A 89 -49.17 18.24 32.00
N GLY A 90 -48.51 18.47 33.14
CA GLY A 90 -48.71 19.54 34.12
C GLY A 90 -47.96 19.31 35.45
N PHE A 91 -47.01 20.20 35.77
CA PHE A 91 -46.51 20.56 37.11
C PHE A 91 -45.82 19.54 38.07
N GLN A 92 -44.84 20.10 38.82
CA GLN A 92 -44.47 19.78 40.23
C GLN A 92 -43.78 18.43 40.57
N ASN A 93 -43.04 18.29 41.69
CA ASN A 93 -42.08 19.19 42.35
C ASN A 93 -41.30 18.42 43.46
N LEU A 94 -40.10 18.90 43.83
CA LEU A 94 -39.41 18.68 45.13
C LEU A 94 -39.10 17.25 45.61
N GLY A 95 -38.23 17.12 46.62
CA GLY A 95 -38.07 15.91 47.44
C GLY A 95 -36.64 15.38 47.61
N GLU A 96 -35.88 15.92 48.56
CA GLU A 96 -34.70 15.25 49.13
C GLU A 96 -35.14 14.23 50.21
N PHE A 97 -34.32 13.22 50.53
CA PHE A 97 -33.78 12.96 51.90
C PHE A 97 -32.91 11.68 51.98
N LEU A 98 -32.10 11.62 53.04
CA LEU A 98 -31.17 10.55 53.50
C LEU A 98 -31.74 9.88 54.80
N PRO A 99 -31.06 8.97 55.54
CA PRO A 99 -30.00 7.95 55.26
C PRO A 99 -30.36 6.54 55.86
N GLY A 100 -29.39 5.60 55.98
CA GLY A 100 -29.42 4.51 57.00
C GLY A 100 -28.62 3.21 56.73
N ASP A 101 -27.44 3.05 57.36
CA ASP A 101 -26.93 1.96 58.26
C ASP A 101 -27.50 0.51 58.18
N GLU A 102 -26.81 -0.62 58.49
CA GLU A 102 -25.43 -0.90 58.95
C GLU A 102 -25.00 -2.41 58.82
N PHE A 103 -23.73 -2.71 59.17
CA PHE A 103 -23.16 -3.95 59.78
C PHE A 103 -22.93 -5.33 59.09
N LEU A 104 -21.62 -5.71 59.04
CA LEU A 104 -20.95 -6.97 59.49
C LEU A 104 -21.42 -8.41 59.10
N ARG A 105 -20.54 -9.19 58.42
CA ARG A 105 -19.65 -10.22 59.04
C ARG A 105 -18.70 -10.95 58.05
N ARG A 106 -17.75 -11.74 58.61
CA ARG A 106 -16.79 -12.66 57.97
C ARG A 106 -16.73 -13.95 58.82
N PRO A 107 -16.36 -15.14 58.29
CA PRO A 107 -15.01 -15.68 58.62
C PRO A 107 -14.37 -16.70 57.63
N LEU A 108 -13.07 -16.96 57.88
CA LEU A 108 -12.18 -18.15 57.81
C LEU A 108 -12.59 -19.52 57.14
N LEU A 109 -11.72 -20.55 56.97
CA LEU A 109 -10.30 -20.75 56.52
C LEU A 109 -9.87 -22.23 56.79
N CYS A 110 -9.42 -23.04 55.80
CA CYS A 110 -8.56 -24.25 55.95
C CYS A 110 -8.13 -24.81 54.55
N ALA A 111 -6.97 -25.42 54.25
CA ALA A 111 -5.63 -25.57 54.87
C ALA A 111 -5.14 -26.92 55.50
N MET A 112 -4.96 -27.99 54.71
CA MET A 112 -4.05 -29.14 54.98
C MET A 112 -3.33 -29.56 53.67
N LYS A 113 -1.99 -29.49 53.55
CA LYS A 113 -0.93 -30.53 53.79
C LYS A 113 -0.91 -31.66 52.74
N SER A 114 0.23 -32.14 52.21
CA SER A 114 1.69 -31.90 52.46
C SER A 114 2.51 -32.14 51.14
N GLN A 115 3.84 -32.32 50.99
CA GLN A 115 5.11 -32.34 51.80
C GLN A 115 6.28 -32.00 50.81
N VAL A 116 7.37 -31.27 51.17
CA VAL A 116 8.75 -31.74 51.52
C VAL A 116 9.47 -32.55 50.42
N SER A 117 10.71 -32.29 49.95
CA SER A 117 11.93 -31.66 50.56
C SER A 117 12.90 -31.11 49.44
N ASN A 118 13.96 -30.30 49.64
CA ASN A 118 14.40 -29.38 50.71
C ASN A 118 15.56 -28.46 50.23
N ASN A 119 16.06 -27.57 51.11
CA ASN A 119 17.20 -26.64 50.99
C ASN A 119 16.93 -25.44 50.04
N ASP A 120 16.58 -24.22 50.51
CA ASP A 120 17.29 -23.27 51.40
C ASP A 120 18.68 -22.85 50.89
N ILE A 121 19.10 -21.58 50.93
CA ILE A 121 18.85 -20.49 51.92
C ILE A 121 18.49 -19.18 51.15
N CYS A 122 17.33 -18.52 51.29
CA CYS A 122 16.75 -17.77 52.43
C CYS A 122 17.55 -16.48 52.79
N ARG A 123 17.13 -15.26 52.36
CA ARG A 123 16.34 -14.23 53.09
C ARG A 123 16.37 -12.92 52.26
N LYS A 124 15.49 -11.90 52.37
CA LYS A 124 14.27 -11.63 53.19
C LYS A 124 13.42 -10.59 52.43
N ASN A 125 12.09 -10.61 52.59
CA ASN A 125 11.20 -9.51 52.16
C ASN A 125 10.96 -8.50 53.30
N TYR A 126 10.57 -7.27 52.97
CA TYR A 126 9.72 -6.40 53.81
C TYR A 126 8.67 -5.69 52.96
N ALA A 127 7.58 -5.24 53.59
CA ALA A 127 6.35 -4.80 52.92
C ALA A 127 5.80 -3.48 53.49
N SER A 128 4.60 -3.09 53.04
CA SER A 128 3.89 -1.81 53.18
C SER A 128 3.67 -1.24 54.59
N VAL A 129 3.86 0.09 54.70
CA VAL A 129 3.42 1.05 55.74
C VAL A 129 3.35 2.43 55.04
N ALA A 130 2.42 3.38 55.25
CA ALA A 130 1.03 3.41 55.74
C ALA A 130 0.36 4.73 55.22
N GLU A 131 -0.82 5.14 55.74
CA GLU A 131 -1.51 6.39 55.38
C GLU A 131 -1.45 7.49 56.46
N ALA A 132 -1.32 8.75 56.00
CA ALA A 132 -1.99 9.99 56.46
C ALA A 132 -1.89 10.56 57.92
N VAL A 133 -2.25 11.87 58.01
CA VAL A 133 -2.67 12.67 59.18
C VAL A 133 -1.62 13.31 60.15
N ALA A 134 -1.07 14.45 59.71
CA ALA A 134 -1.15 15.81 60.33
C ALA A 134 -0.57 16.19 61.74
N VAL A 135 -0.39 17.53 61.88
CA VAL A 135 -0.31 18.38 63.11
C VAL A 135 1.08 18.73 63.72
N SER A 136 1.36 20.06 63.71
CA SER A 136 2.17 20.92 64.64
C SER A 136 3.71 20.86 64.77
N SER A 137 4.32 22.00 64.41
CA SER A 137 5.30 22.85 65.15
C SER A 137 6.71 22.40 65.62
N THR A 138 7.59 23.40 65.67
CA THR A 138 8.82 23.56 66.50
C THR A 138 10.01 22.63 66.27
N ASP A 139 10.93 23.12 65.43
CA ASP A 139 12.35 23.40 65.73
C ASP A 139 13.18 22.35 66.52
N ALA A 140 14.01 21.61 65.79
CA ALA A 140 15.42 21.34 66.12
C ALA A 140 16.18 20.98 64.82
N GLU A 141 17.44 21.36 64.70
CA GLU A 141 18.26 21.12 63.50
C GLU A 141 19.15 19.86 63.62
N GLU A 142 19.92 19.59 62.54
CA GLU A 142 21.07 18.68 62.48
C GLU A 142 20.84 17.17 62.74
N ASP A 143 20.49 16.43 61.68
CA ASP A 143 21.44 15.47 61.08
C ASP A 143 21.01 15.02 59.65
N VAL A 144 21.33 15.81 58.62
CA VAL A 144 20.87 15.58 57.22
C VAL A 144 22.04 15.44 56.24
N SER A 145 22.95 14.52 56.55
CA SER A 145 24.06 14.14 55.64
C SER A 145 23.83 12.78 54.97
N VAL A 146 23.76 11.71 55.77
CA VAL A 146 23.80 10.30 55.30
C VAL A 146 22.66 9.93 54.35
N VAL A 147 21.47 10.50 54.54
CA VAL A 147 20.29 10.23 53.69
C VAL A 147 20.49 10.75 52.26
N GLY A 148 21.24 11.84 52.09
CA GLY A 148 21.57 12.41 50.79
C GLY A 148 22.46 11.46 49.97
N GLU A 149 23.56 11.00 50.56
CA GLU A 149 24.51 10.10 49.89
C GLU A 149 23.88 8.75 49.53
N VAL A 150 23.12 8.14 50.44
CA VAL A 150 22.44 6.85 50.17
C VAL A 150 21.41 6.99 49.05
N GLN A 151 20.65 8.10 49.02
CA GLN A 151 19.72 8.36 47.92
C GLN A 151 20.46 8.64 46.61
N GLU A 152 21.55 9.41 46.61
CA GLU A 152 22.35 9.67 45.42
C GLU A 152 22.97 8.38 44.85
N LEU A 153 23.56 7.53 45.71
CA LEU A 153 24.07 6.19 45.35
C LEU A 153 22.96 5.30 44.78
N LEU A 154 21.74 5.34 45.35
CA LEU A 154 20.58 4.66 44.77
C LEU A 154 20.16 5.25 43.42
N THR A 155 20.38 6.55 43.16
CA THR A 155 20.20 7.10 41.80
C THR A 155 21.33 6.71 40.86
N GLU A 156 22.59 6.63 41.30
CA GLU A 156 23.74 6.12 40.54
C GLU A 156 23.52 4.67 40.12
N LEU A 157 23.20 3.78 41.05
CA LEU A 157 22.81 2.39 40.72
C LEU A 157 21.64 2.35 39.72
N LYS A 158 20.57 3.12 39.93
CA LYS A 158 19.45 3.20 38.98
C LYS A 158 19.81 3.89 37.64
N LYS A 159 20.86 4.72 37.57
CA LYS A 159 21.44 5.27 36.32
C LYS A 159 22.28 4.19 35.63
N GLU A 160 23.03 3.38 36.36
CA GLU A 160 23.93 2.31 35.88
C GLU A 160 23.16 1.10 35.35
N GLU A 161 22.13 0.64 36.06
CA GLU A 161 21.16 -0.33 35.54
C GLU A 161 20.53 0.17 34.24
N LYS A 162 20.12 1.45 34.17
CA LYS A 162 19.55 2.04 32.95
C LYS A 162 20.59 2.19 31.83
N LYS A 163 21.87 2.43 32.13
CA LYS A 163 22.99 2.37 31.16
C LYS A 163 23.18 0.94 30.67
N GLN A 164 23.33 -0.05 31.56
CA GLN A 164 23.46 -1.47 31.21
C GLN A 164 22.26 -1.97 30.40
N PHE A 165 21.02 -1.67 30.81
CA PHE A 165 19.80 -2.05 30.09
C PHE A 165 19.73 -1.41 28.70
N THR A 166 20.08 -0.13 28.56
CA THR A 166 20.13 0.52 27.23
C THR A 166 21.31 0.07 26.36
N PHE A 167 22.43 -0.35 26.95
CA PHE A 167 23.55 -0.99 26.27
C PHE A 167 23.19 -2.41 25.80
N ARG A 168 22.64 -3.26 26.68
CA ARG A 168 22.06 -4.58 26.34
C ARG A 168 21.05 -4.43 25.21
N ARG A 169 20.13 -3.46 25.28
CA ARG A 169 19.13 -3.18 24.23
C ARG A 169 19.72 -2.69 22.90
N ARG A 170 20.87 -2.00 22.90
CA ARG A 170 21.63 -1.71 21.65
C ARG A 170 22.32 -2.94 21.10
N LYS A 171 23.04 -3.69 21.94
CA LYS A 171 23.70 -4.95 21.57
C LYS A 171 22.69 -5.92 20.96
N GLN A 172 21.51 -6.05 21.57
CA GLN A 172 20.41 -6.88 21.09
C GLN A 172 19.82 -6.37 19.77
N ARG A 173 19.60 -5.04 19.59
CA ARG A 173 19.19 -4.47 18.28
C ARG A 173 20.21 -4.74 17.17
N MET A 174 21.51 -4.67 17.47
CA MET A 174 22.58 -4.98 16.51
C MET A 174 22.56 -6.46 16.14
N LEU A 175 22.51 -7.36 17.13
CA LEU A 175 22.39 -8.81 16.92
C LEU A 175 21.16 -9.18 16.08
N THR A 176 20.00 -8.57 16.33
CA THR A 176 18.74 -8.88 15.62
C THR A 176 18.57 -8.18 14.25
N SER A 177 19.62 -7.57 13.66
CA SER A 177 19.47 -6.84 12.39
C SER A 177 20.50 -7.13 11.30
N GLY A 178 21.55 -7.91 11.57
CA GLY A 178 22.52 -8.29 10.52
C GLY A 178 23.20 -7.08 9.85
N ILE A 179 23.52 -6.05 10.65
CA ILE A 179 24.28 -4.87 10.23
C ILE A 179 25.54 -4.78 11.07
N ASP A 180 26.70 -4.68 10.41
CA ASP A 180 27.98 -4.44 11.06
C ASP A 180 27.93 -3.17 11.94
N ARG A 181 28.39 -3.32 13.19
CA ARG A 181 28.55 -2.25 14.18
C ARG A 181 29.38 -1.07 13.65
N ARG A 182 30.33 -1.30 12.72
CA ARG A 182 31.11 -0.24 12.06
C ARG A 182 30.31 0.50 10.97
N LYS A 183 29.45 -0.18 10.22
CA LYS A 183 28.64 0.39 9.12
C LYS A 183 27.38 1.13 9.60
N TYR A 184 26.75 0.69 10.70
CA TYR A 184 25.50 1.28 11.20
C TYR A 184 25.52 2.82 11.37
N PRO A 185 26.57 3.47 11.89
CA PRO A 185 26.63 4.94 12.01
C PRO A 185 26.78 5.69 10.68
N ALA A 186 27.17 5.01 9.59
CA ALA A 186 27.17 5.58 8.24
C ALA A 186 25.78 5.44 7.60
N LEU A 187 25.18 4.24 7.66
CA LEU A 187 23.81 3.99 7.17
C LEU A 187 22.77 4.87 7.87
N MET A 188 22.91 5.09 9.18
CA MET A 188 22.05 6.01 9.94
C MET A 188 22.17 7.46 9.42
N ARG A 189 23.38 7.95 9.13
CA ARG A 189 23.58 9.30 8.56
C ARG A 189 23.00 9.42 7.14
N ARG A 190 23.13 8.37 6.32
CA ARG A 190 22.49 8.31 5.00
C ARG A 190 20.96 8.30 5.11
N GLN A 191 20.38 7.54 6.04
CA GLN A 191 18.93 7.52 6.29
C GLN A 191 18.39 8.89 6.72
N VAL A 192 19.08 9.58 7.64
CA VAL A 192 18.70 10.96 8.03
C VAL A 192 18.66 11.86 6.80
N LYS A 193 19.72 11.86 5.98
CA LYS A 193 19.76 12.67 4.75
C LYS A 193 18.63 12.33 3.78
N ILE A 194 18.33 11.04 3.57
CA ILE A 194 17.25 10.59 2.69
C ILE A 194 15.88 11.09 3.17
N GLU A 195 15.62 11.07 4.48
CA GLU A 195 14.33 11.50 5.04
C GLU A 195 14.18 13.02 5.19
N THR A 196 15.25 13.75 5.50
CA THR A 196 15.17 15.19 5.84
C THR A 196 15.65 16.13 4.75
N GLN A 197 16.38 15.65 3.74
CA GLN A 197 16.95 16.50 2.68
C GLN A 197 16.49 16.11 1.27
N ALA A 198 15.42 15.32 1.12
CA ALA A 198 14.93 14.91 -0.21
C ALA A 198 14.54 16.10 -1.09
N TRP A 199 13.84 17.10 -0.51
CA TRP A 199 13.44 18.31 -1.22
C TRP A 199 14.53 19.38 -1.24
N GLU A 200 15.32 19.51 -0.16
CA GLU A 200 16.50 20.38 -0.12
C GLU A 200 17.53 19.99 -1.19
N GLN A 201 17.83 18.69 -1.30
CA GLN A 201 18.77 18.18 -2.30
C GLN A 201 18.19 18.34 -3.71
N ALA A 202 16.89 18.09 -3.94
CA ALA A 202 16.28 18.39 -5.23
C ALA A 202 16.42 19.88 -5.57
N ALA A 203 16.05 20.79 -4.68
CA ALA A 203 16.20 22.24 -4.88
C ALA A 203 17.67 22.71 -5.01
N LYS A 204 18.62 21.96 -4.43
CA LYS A 204 20.06 22.19 -4.65
C LYS A 204 20.50 21.69 -6.04
N GLU A 205 20.12 20.48 -6.43
CA GLU A 205 20.37 19.92 -7.77
C GLU A 205 19.77 20.80 -8.89
N TYR A 206 18.59 21.40 -8.69
CA TYR A 206 18.02 22.36 -9.66
C TYR A 206 18.83 23.67 -9.75
N ARG A 207 19.34 24.20 -8.63
CA ARG A 207 20.15 25.43 -8.64
C ARG A 207 21.56 25.21 -9.19
N GLU A 208 22.19 24.09 -8.84
CA GLU A 208 23.50 23.70 -9.40
C GLU A 208 23.38 23.43 -10.90
N LEU A 209 22.33 22.74 -11.34
CA LEU A 209 22.09 22.50 -12.77
C LEU A 209 21.76 23.79 -13.55
N LEU A 210 21.07 24.76 -12.95
CA LEU A 210 20.91 26.10 -13.56
C LEU A 210 22.26 26.82 -13.69
N PHE A 211 23.09 26.78 -12.65
CA PHE A 211 24.42 27.39 -12.67
C PHE A 211 25.31 26.77 -13.75
N ASP A 212 25.40 25.43 -13.79
CA ASP A 212 26.12 24.68 -14.83
C ASP A 212 25.59 24.99 -16.25
N MET A 213 24.28 25.17 -16.42
CA MET A 213 23.69 25.57 -17.70
C MET A 213 24.07 27.00 -18.11
N CYS A 214 24.08 27.94 -17.17
CA CYS A 214 24.46 29.33 -17.43
C CYS A 214 25.93 29.47 -17.82
N GLU A 215 26.84 28.72 -17.17
CA GLU A 215 28.27 28.75 -17.53
C GLU A 215 28.57 27.94 -18.81
N GLN A 216 28.01 26.73 -18.96
CA GLN A 216 28.46 25.77 -19.98
C GLN A 216 27.57 25.71 -21.24
N LYS A 217 26.44 26.42 -21.27
CA LYS A 217 25.48 26.48 -22.40
C LYS A 217 24.90 25.13 -22.84
N LEU A 218 24.89 24.12 -21.97
CA LEU A 218 24.51 22.72 -22.28
C LEU A 218 23.00 22.45 -22.42
N ALA A 219 22.16 23.48 -22.57
CA ALA A 219 20.70 23.37 -22.55
C ALA A 219 20.07 22.30 -23.49
N PRO A 220 20.58 22.03 -24.71
CA PRO A 220 19.99 21.01 -25.59
C PRO A 220 20.10 19.56 -25.09
N ASN A 221 21.04 19.26 -24.19
CA ASN A 221 21.40 17.89 -23.81
C ASN A 221 20.60 17.33 -22.62
N LEU A 222 19.66 18.11 -22.07
CA LEU A 222 18.87 17.70 -20.91
C LEU A 222 17.60 16.92 -21.30
N PRO A 223 17.18 15.91 -20.51
CA PRO A 223 15.87 15.29 -20.68
C PRO A 223 14.77 16.37 -20.60
N TYR A 224 13.89 16.43 -21.59
CA TYR A 224 12.98 17.55 -21.83
C TYR A 224 12.17 18.04 -20.61
N VAL A 225 11.75 17.16 -19.70
CA VAL A 225 11.05 17.60 -18.47
C VAL A 225 11.99 18.23 -17.44
N LYS A 226 13.29 17.91 -17.43
CA LYS A 226 14.27 18.69 -16.64
C LYS A 226 14.38 20.12 -17.16
N SER A 227 14.54 20.33 -18.47
CA SER A 227 14.64 21.69 -19.03
C SER A 227 13.36 22.50 -18.82
N LEU A 228 12.17 21.88 -18.90
CA LEU A 228 10.91 22.52 -18.49
C LEU A 228 10.92 22.93 -17.01
N PHE A 229 11.23 22.01 -16.07
CA PHE A 229 11.28 22.34 -14.64
C PHE A 229 12.31 23.43 -14.31
N LEU A 230 13.45 23.45 -15.01
CA LEU A 230 14.49 24.47 -14.85
C LEU A 230 13.98 25.84 -15.30
N GLY A 231 13.36 25.91 -16.49
CA GLY A 231 12.74 27.14 -17.01
C GLY A 231 11.56 27.66 -16.20
N TRP A 232 10.85 26.79 -15.46
CA TRP A 232 9.75 27.19 -14.58
C TRP A 232 10.19 27.52 -13.15
N PHE A 233 11.35 27.03 -12.70
CA PHE A 233 11.79 27.13 -11.31
C PHE A 233 11.99 28.59 -10.87
N GLU A 234 12.80 29.37 -11.60
CA GLU A 234 13.10 30.74 -11.21
C GLU A 234 11.87 31.66 -11.28
N PRO A 235 11.08 31.68 -12.39
CA PRO A 235 9.86 32.48 -12.44
C PRO A 235 8.85 32.14 -11.34
N LEU A 236 8.74 30.86 -10.94
CA LEU A 236 7.87 30.46 -9.83
C LEU A 236 8.46 30.83 -8.45
N ARG A 237 9.76 30.62 -8.23
CA ARG A 237 10.49 31.00 -7.01
C ARG A 237 10.28 32.49 -6.72
N ASP A 238 10.52 33.34 -7.72
CA ASP A 238 10.50 34.79 -7.55
C ASP A 238 9.07 35.31 -7.33
N LYS A 239 8.08 34.70 -7.99
CA LYS A 239 6.65 34.94 -7.73
C LYS A 239 6.24 34.59 -6.29
N ILE A 240 6.75 33.47 -5.76
CA ILE A 240 6.50 33.04 -4.37
C ILE A 240 7.21 33.98 -3.39
N ALA A 241 8.46 34.37 -3.66
CA ALA A 241 9.23 35.29 -2.82
C ALA A 241 8.56 36.68 -2.74
N GLN A 242 7.99 37.19 -3.84
CA GLN A 242 7.22 38.44 -3.86
C GLN A 242 5.95 38.35 -2.98
N GLU A 243 5.19 37.25 -3.04
CA GLU A 243 4.03 37.07 -2.14
C GLU A 243 4.46 36.86 -0.69
N GLN A 244 5.60 36.20 -0.43
CA GLN A 244 6.19 36.12 0.90
C GLN A 244 6.49 37.54 1.42
N GLU A 245 7.20 38.39 0.68
CA GLU A 245 7.47 39.77 1.11
C GLU A 245 6.19 40.58 1.37
N LEU A 246 5.18 40.50 0.49
CA LEU A 246 3.86 41.12 0.71
C LEU A 246 3.11 40.57 1.93
N CYS A 247 3.32 39.29 2.27
CA CYS A 247 2.78 38.67 3.46
C CYS A 247 3.60 39.00 4.73
N ILE A 248 4.89 39.35 4.63
CA ILE A 248 5.73 39.81 5.76
C ILE A 248 5.33 41.23 6.12
N GLN A 249 5.24 42.12 5.11
CA GLN A 249 4.84 43.52 5.25
C GLN A 249 3.37 43.71 5.67
N GLY A 250 2.62 42.66 6.00
CA GLY A 250 1.21 42.70 6.42
C GLY A 250 0.22 43.12 5.33
N LYS A 251 0.68 43.37 4.10
CA LYS A 251 -0.14 43.88 2.99
C LYS A 251 -1.11 42.82 2.46
N SER A 252 -0.71 41.55 2.46
CA SER A 252 -1.57 40.43 2.06
C SER A 252 -2.52 40.00 3.20
N LYS A 253 -3.77 40.50 3.17
CA LYS A 253 -4.85 40.11 4.10
C LYS A 253 -5.40 38.69 3.86
N ALA A 254 -4.79 37.90 2.98
CA ALA A 254 -5.29 36.59 2.58
C ALA A 254 -5.12 35.53 3.68
N ALA A 255 -6.09 34.62 3.82
CA ALA A 255 -6.07 33.58 4.85
C ALA A 255 -4.93 32.54 4.71
N TYR A 256 -4.18 32.55 3.60
CA TYR A 256 -2.97 31.74 3.41
C TYR A 256 -1.68 32.45 3.89
N SER A 257 -1.68 33.77 4.04
CA SER A 257 -0.50 34.61 4.36
C SER A 257 0.31 34.07 5.56
N LYS A 258 -0.42 33.70 6.62
CA LYS A 258 0.13 33.13 7.87
C LYS A 258 0.94 31.83 7.72
N TYR A 259 0.94 31.22 6.53
CA TYR A 259 1.63 29.95 6.25
C TYR A 259 2.75 30.07 5.21
N PHE A 260 2.78 31.13 4.39
CA PHE A 260 3.75 31.26 3.29
C PHE A 260 5.18 31.47 3.79
N HIS A 261 5.39 32.10 4.95
CA HIS A 261 6.71 32.37 5.55
C HIS A 261 7.41 31.15 6.13
N LEU A 262 6.72 30.01 6.20
CA LEU A 262 7.15 28.90 7.03
C LEU A 262 8.12 27.93 6.32
N LEU A 263 8.42 28.18 5.04
CA LEU A 263 9.33 27.42 4.19
C LEU A 263 9.94 28.34 3.11
N PRO A 264 11.22 28.20 2.72
CA PRO A 264 11.82 29.02 1.66
C PRO A 264 11.15 28.83 0.28
N ALA A 265 11.11 29.91 -0.52
CA ALA A 265 10.47 29.94 -1.84
C ALA A 265 10.95 28.81 -2.77
N ASP A 266 12.26 28.54 -2.82
CA ASP A 266 12.87 27.45 -3.59
C ASP A 266 12.18 26.10 -3.34
N MET A 267 11.97 25.75 -2.07
CA MET A 267 11.35 24.48 -1.69
C MET A 267 9.86 24.48 -2.04
N MET A 268 9.16 25.60 -1.84
CA MET A 268 7.76 25.74 -2.22
C MET A 268 7.55 25.58 -3.73
N ALA A 269 8.45 26.16 -4.56
CA ALA A 269 8.43 26.02 -6.02
C ALA A 269 8.66 24.56 -6.44
N VAL A 270 9.73 23.93 -5.95
CA VAL A 270 10.06 22.52 -6.25
C VAL A 270 8.93 21.58 -5.82
N ILE A 271 8.40 21.71 -4.61
CA ILE A 271 7.29 20.87 -4.12
C ILE A 271 6.04 21.07 -4.99
N THR A 272 5.72 22.31 -5.38
CA THR A 272 4.55 22.61 -6.22
C THR A 272 4.66 21.95 -7.59
N MET A 273 5.79 22.12 -8.29
CA MET A 273 6.01 21.52 -9.62
C MET A 273 5.94 19.98 -9.55
N HIS A 274 6.68 19.35 -8.63
CA HIS A 274 6.69 17.88 -8.53
C HIS A 274 5.33 17.31 -8.09
N LYS A 275 4.62 17.96 -7.17
CA LYS A 275 3.31 17.46 -6.72
C LYS A 275 2.22 17.67 -7.78
N LEU A 276 2.26 18.74 -8.58
CA LEU A 276 1.33 18.88 -9.70
C LEU A 276 1.63 17.86 -10.81
N MET A 277 2.89 17.75 -11.23
CA MET A 277 3.30 16.86 -12.32
C MET A 277 3.06 15.38 -12.00
N GLY A 278 3.39 14.94 -10.77
CA GLY A 278 3.08 13.57 -10.33
C GLY A 278 1.58 13.24 -10.29
N LEU A 279 0.72 14.25 -10.08
CA LEU A 279 -0.74 14.08 -10.16
C LEU A 279 -1.29 14.12 -11.60
N LEU A 280 -0.60 14.78 -12.52
CA LEU A 280 -0.93 14.77 -13.95
C LEU A 280 -0.57 13.43 -14.60
N MET A 281 0.52 12.79 -14.16
CA MET A 281 0.89 11.43 -14.55
C MET A 281 -0.06 10.36 -13.99
N THR A 282 -0.50 10.51 -12.73
CA THR A 282 -1.37 9.53 -12.04
C THR A 282 -2.87 9.86 -12.18
N GLY A 283 -3.22 10.83 -13.03
CA GLY A 283 -4.60 11.25 -13.29
C GLY A 283 -5.33 10.29 -14.24
N GLY A 284 -6.56 9.90 -13.89
CA GLY A 284 -7.41 9.04 -14.73
C GLY A 284 -7.91 9.68 -16.05
N GLU A 285 -7.63 10.97 -16.25
CA GLU A 285 -7.82 11.70 -17.51
C GLU A 285 -6.44 12.29 -17.89
N HIS A 286 -5.91 11.94 -19.07
CA HIS A 286 -4.55 12.33 -19.47
C HIS A 286 -4.32 13.83 -19.42
N GLY A 287 -3.19 14.22 -18.82
CA GLY A 287 -2.84 15.62 -18.62
C GLY A 287 -3.89 16.42 -17.85
N ASN A 288 -4.80 15.80 -17.08
CA ASN A 288 -5.89 16.50 -16.41
C ASN A 288 -6.01 16.08 -14.94
N VAL A 289 -5.78 17.03 -14.03
CA VAL A 289 -5.96 16.84 -12.58
C VAL A 289 -7.08 17.73 -12.05
N ARG A 290 -7.94 17.21 -11.17
CA ARG A 290 -8.96 18.02 -10.50
C ARG A 290 -8.29 19.00 -9.54
N VAL A 291 -8.59 20.30 -9.65
CA VAL A 291 -7.98 21.36 -8.82
C VAL A 291 -8.11 21.07 -7.32
N VAL A 292 -9.24 20.46 -6.89
CA VAL A 292 -9.48 20.04 -5.50
C VAL A 292 -8.40 19.06 -4.99
N GLN A 293 -7.99 18.10 -5.83
CA GLN A 293 -6.99 17.10 -5.50
C GLN A 293 -5.59 17.73 -5.48
N ALA A 294 -5.24 18.50 -6.52
CA ALA A 294 -3.96 19.19 -6.61
C ALA A 294 -3.73 20.15 -5.42
N ALA A 295 -4.70 21.01 -5.12
CA ALA A 295 -4.59 22.01 -4.06
C ALA A 295 -4.44 21.38 -2.66
N LEU A 296 -5.16 20.29 -2.38
CA LEU A 296 -5.00 19.56 -1.11
C LEU A 296 -3.65 18.85 -1.03
N THR A 297 -3.25 18.09 -2.05
CA THR A 297 -1.98 17.34 -2.05
C THR A 297 -0.75 18.24 -1.97
N ILE A 298 -0.76 19.41 -2.63
CA ILE A 298 0.31 20.42 -2.50
C ILE A 298 0.30 21.01 -1.08
N GLY A 299 -0.87 21.43 -0.57
CA GLY A 299 -0.99 21.97 0.80
C GLY A 299 -0.60 20.97 1.90
N ASP A 300 -0.89 19.68 1.74
CA ASP A 300 -0.45 18.60 2.61
C ASP A 300 1.07 18.37 2.56
N ALA A 301 1.70 18.52 1.39
CA ALA A 301 3.15 18.39 1.23
C ALA A 301 3.90 19.57 1.86
N ILE A 302 3.42 20.80 1.65
CA ILE A 302 4.00 22.00 2.26
C ILE A 302 3.87 21.95 3.80
N GLU A 303 2.73 21.52 4.36
CA GLU A 303 2.61 21.35 5.83
C GLU A 303 3.62 20.33 6.39
N GLN A 304 3.90 19.25 5.65
CA GLN A 304 4.87 18.24 6.05
C GLN A 304 6.29 18.81 6.05
N GLU A 305 6.69 19.51 4.99
CA GLU A 305 8.04 20.09 4.90
C GLU A 305 8.27 21.21 5.92
N VAL A 306 7.27 22.06 6.16
CA VAL A 306 7.31 23.09 7.21
C VAL A 306 7.63 22.50 8.59
N ARG A 307 7.13 21.30 8.91
CA ARG A 307 7.46 20.62 10.18
C ARG A 307 8.90 20.11 10.21
N ILE A 308 9.39 19.57 9.10
CA ILE A 308 10.76 19.07 8.97
C ILE A 308 11.74 20.25 9.07
N HIS A 309 11.54 21.31 8.29
CA HIS A 309 12.36 22.51 8.29
C HIS A 309 12.43 23.17 9.67
N LYS A 310 11.29 23.40 10.34
CA LYS A 310 11.27 23.97 11.71
C LYS A 310 11.99 23.11 12.75
N PHE A 311 12.00 21.78 12.57
CA PHE A 311 12.76 20.87 13.43
C PHE A 311 14.26 20.94 13.15
N LEU A 312 14.67 21.05 11.88
CA LEU A 312 16.06 21.23 11.49
C LEU A 312 16.61 22.59 11.97
N GLU A 313 15.93 23.70 11.72
CA GLU A 313 16.34 25.03 12.19
C GLU A 313 16.56 25.10 13.71
N LYS A 314 15.63 24.52 14.50
CA LYS A 314 15.76 24.41 15.96
C LYS A 314 17.00 23.59 16.37
N THR A 315 17.43 22.64 15.54
CA THR A 315 18.62 21.81 15.78
C THR A 315 19.92 22.52 15.37
N GLU A 316 19.89 23.37 14.35
CA GLU A 316 21.08 24.07 13.83
C GLU A 316 21.37 25.38 14.56
N LYS A 317 20.36 26.18 14.90
CA LYS A 317 20.51 27.37 15.77
C LYS A 317 21.13 26.95 17.11
N HIS A 318 20.70 25.82 17.66
CA HIS A 318 21.27 25.17 18.84
C HIS A 318 22.69 24.58 18.70
N LYS A 319 23.24 24.45 17.48
CA LYS A 319 24.70 24.29 17.28
C LYS A 319 25.38 25.65 17.24
N ALA A 320 24.89 26.59 16.44
CA ALA A 320 25.50 27.89 16.23
C ALA A 320 25.60 28.71 17.54
N GLU A 321 24.60 28.66 18.42
CA GLU A 321 24.64 29.22 19.78
C GLU A 321 25.73 28.55 20.64
N LYS A 322 25.98 27.26 20.44
CA LYS A 322 26.91 26.48 21.25
C LYS A 322 28.37 26.70 20.86
N ASP A 323 28.61 27.06 19.61
CA ASP A 323 29.94 27.40 19.09
C ASP A 323 30.21 28.92 19.18
N ARG A 324 29.26 29.73 19.70
CA ARG A 324 29.40 31.19 19.91
C ARG A 324 29.38 31.60 21.38
N ASN A 325 28.51 31.03 22.22
CA ASN A 325 28.34 31.47 23.60
C ASN A 325 29.30 30.75 24.57
N MET A 326 30.56 31.18 24.55
CA MET A 326 31.19 31.60 25.80
C MET A 326 30.62 32.99 26.13
N GLU A 327 30.44 33.30 27.42
CA GLU A 327 29.95 34.58 27.94
C GLU A 327 28.47 34.96 27.63
N ASP A 328 27.66 34.82 28.69
CA ASP A 328 26.49 35.61 29.14
C ASP A 328 25.23 35.82 28.29
N GLY A 329 24.16 36.22 28.99
CA GLY A 329 22.77 36.29 28.51
C GLY A 329 21.81 35.37 29.30
N GLU A 330 21.48 35.76 30.53
CA GLU A 330 20.41 35.18 31.36
C GLU A 330 19.30 36.25 31.47
N HIS A 331 17.99 35.95 31.49
CA HIS A 331 17.34 35.13 32.51
C HIS A 331 16.19 34.24 31.98
N ALA A 332 15.61 34.53 30.82
CA ALA A 332 14.50 33.74 30.23
C ALA A 332 14.93 32.33 29.76
N THR A 333 16.23 32.04 29.76
CA THR A 333 16.83 30.93 29.03
C THR A 333 17.22 29.73 29.89
N LEU A 334 17.18 29.79 31.23
CA LEU A 334 17.80 28.75 32.07
C LEU A 334 17.14 27.36 31.93
N GLU A 335 15.82 27.27 31.86
CA GLU A 335 15.11 26.01 31.63
C GLU A 335 15.37 25.45 30.23
N GLN A 336 15.31 26.29 29.18
CA GLN A 336 15.61 25.88 27.82
C GLN A 336 17.09 25.49 27.65
N LYS A 337 18.03 26.20 28.28
CA LYS A 337 19.46 25.84 28.37
C LYS A 337 19.65 24.49 29.08
N LYS A 338 18.94 24.23 30.19
CA LYS A 338 18.94 22.92 30.87
C LYS A 338 18.36 21.81 29.98
N LEU A 339 17.25 22.07 29.29
CA LEU A 339 16.58 21.14 28.38
C LEU A 339 17.40 20.85 27.12
N HIS A 340 18.06 21.86 26.54
CA HIS A 340 19.01 21.75 25.42
C HIS A 340 20.28 21.01 25.83
N LYS A 341 20.92 21.37 26.96
CA LYS A 341 22.05 20.60 27.51
C LYS A 341 21.67 19.13 27.70
N LYS A 342 20.44 18.85 28.15
CA LYS A 342 19.85 17.49 28.26
C LYS A 342 19.65 16.84 26.88
N VAL A 343 19.01 17.51 25.91
CA VAL A 343 18.80 17.02 24.53
C VAL A 343 20.11 16.75 23.80
N THR A 344 21.07 17.68 23.81
CA THR A 344 22.38 17.52 23.18
C THR A 344 23.22 16.43 23.86
N SER A 345 23.14 16.29 25.18
CA SER A 345 23.72 15.15 25.92
C SER A 345 23.07 13.83 25.48
N LEU A 346 21.74 13.81 25.29
CA LEU A 346 21.01 12.64 24.76
C LEU A 346 21.35 12.35 23.29
N MET A 347 21.56 13.37 22.44
CA MET A 347 21.99 13.21 21.04
C MET A 347 23.41 12.66 20.94
N LYS A 348 24.39 13.24 21.64
CA LYS A 348 25.76 12.68 21.73
C LYS A 348 25.76 11.26 22.31
N LYS A 349 24.87 10.96 23.28
CA LYS A 349 24.66 9.60 23.83
C LYS A 349 23.72 8.73 22.98
N GLN A 350 23.33 9.17 21.77
CA GLN A 350 22.47 8.47 20.79
C GLN A 350 21.11 7.96 21.35
N LYS A 351 20.54 8.65 22.34
CA LYS A 351 19.26 8.31 23.00
C LYS A 351 18.06 8.95 22.27
N LEU A 352 17.94 8.70 20.96
CA LEU A 352 16.92 9.30 20.06
C LEU A 352 15.49 9.31 20.64
N ARG A 353 15.03 8.25 21.31
CA ARG A 353 13.68 8.21 21.88
C ARG A 353 13.41 9.30 22.93
N ALA A 354 14.41 9.68 23.72
CA ALA A 354 14.25 10.76 24.70
C ALA A 354 14.32 12.14 24.03
N VAL A 355 15.14 12.30 22.98
CA VAL A 355 15.17 13.50 22.14
C VAL A 355 13.82 13.72 21.47
N ASN A 356 13.31 12.72 20.74
CA ASN A 356 12.03 12.81 20.03
C ASN A 356 10.84 12.96 20.99
N GLN A 357 10.95 12.53 22.25
CA GLN A 357 9.91 12.75 23.26
C GLN A 357 9.90 14.20 23.76
N ILE A 358 11.07 14.80 23.99
CA ILE A 358 11.21 16.23 24.37
C ILE A 358 10.80 17.13 23.20
N VAL A 359 11.22 16.82 21.98
CA VAL A 359 10.88 17.56 20.75
C VAL A 359 9.37 17.57 20.50
N ARG A 360 8.69 16.43 20.70
CA ARG A 360 7.23 16.31 20.53
C ARG A 360 6.41 16.90 21.70
N SER A 361 7.07 17.39 22.75
CA SER A 361 6.49 18.25 23.80
C SER A 361 7.05 19.69 23.74
N GLN A 362 7.51 20.10 22.55
CA GLN A 362 8.07 21.43 22.22
C GLN A 362 7.61 21.90 20.81
N ASP A 363 6.54 21.29 20.28
CA ASP A 363 5.89 21.65 19.01
C ASP A 363 4.37 21.45 19.12
N ASP A 364 3.72 22.31 19.88
CA ASP A 364 2.26 22.36 20.04
C ASP A 364 1.54 22.97 18.82
N SER A 365 2.20 23.04 17.66
CA SER A 365 1.63 23.67 16.46
C SER A 365 0.48 22.84 15.88
N LYS A 366 -0.75 23.30 16.16
CA LYS A 366 -2.00 22.68 15.72
C LYS A 366 -1.98 22.42 14.19
N PRO A 367 -2.28 21.19 13.73
CA PRO A 367 -2.30 20.87 12.31
C PRO A 367 -3.21 21.79 11.48
N TRP A 368 -2.76 22.12 10.27
CA TRP A 368 -3.48 22.99 9.34
C TRP A 368 -4.79 22.34 8.93
N GLY A 369 -5.88 23.11 9.00
CA GLY A 369 -7.19 22.67 8.49
C GLY A 369 -7.15 22.47 6.97
N GLN A 370 -8.09 21.67 6.45
CA GLN A 370 -8.22 21.46 4.99
C GLN A 370 -8.37 22.79 4.23
N ASP A 371 -9.06 23.77 4.81
CA ASP A 371 -9.15 25.16 4.32
C ASP A 371 -7.80 25.85 4.10
N ALA A 372 -6.89 25.73 5.07
CA ALA A 372 -5.57 26.34 4.97
C ALA A 372 -4.76 25.66 3.86
N LYS A 373 -4.75 24.33 3.84
CA LYS A 373 -4.06 23.51 2.83
C LYS A 373 -4.58 23.80 1.42
N ALA A 374 -5.91 23.79 1.24
CA ALA A 374 -6.55 24.09 -0.04
C ALA A 374 -6.27 25.52 -0.53
N LYS A 375 -6.22 26.51 0.39
CA LYS A 375 -5.91 27.91 0.02
C LYS A 375 -4.43 28.09 -0.34
N VAL A 376 -3.50 27.51 0.44
CA VAL A 376 -2.05 27.53 0.14
C VAL A 376 -1.77 26.84 -1.19
N GLY A 377 -2.21 25.59 -1.35
CA GLY A 377 -1.98 24.84 -2.59
C GLY A 377 -2.65 25.48 -3.81
N SER A 378 -3.85 26.07 -3.67
CA SER A 378 -4.49 26.79 -4.79
C SER A 378 -3.72 28.04 -5.20
N ARG A 379 -3.10 28.80 -4.27
CA ARG A 379 -2.29 29.97 -4.60
C ARG A 379 -0.96 29.59 -5.27
N LEU A 380 -0.37 28.46 -4.85
CA LEU A 380 0.84 27.92 -5.50
C LEU A 380 0.57 27.40 -6.92
N ILE A 381 -0.56 26.72 -7.15
CA ILE A 381 -1.00 26.34 -8.51
C ILE A 381 -1.26 27.59 -9.37
N GLU A 382 -1.89 28.62 -8.80
CA GLU A 382 -2.15 29.90 -9.50
C GLU A 382 -0.85 30.59 -9.92
N PHE A 383 0.19 30.60 -9.08
CA PHE A 383 1.49 31.12 -9.49
C PHE A 383 2.12 30.27 -10.60
N LEU A 384 2.10 28.95 -10.50
CA LEU A 384 2.62 28.07 -11.56
C LEU A 384 1.86 28.25 -12.90
N LEU A 385 0.55 28.47 -12.87
CA LEU A 385 -0.26 28.83 -14.05
C LEU A 385 0.12 30.20 -14.66
N GLN A 386 0.71 31.11 -13.89
CA GLN A 386 1.15 32.43 -14.33
C GLN A 386 2.64 32.50 -14.69
N THR A 387 3.40 31.41 -14.56
CA THR A 387 4.86 31.41 -14.72
C THR A 387 5.40 30.25 -15.56
N ALA A 388 4.68 29.13 -15.68
CA ALA A 388 5.10 28.01 -16.50
C ALA A 388 4.61 28.16 -17.95
N TYR A 389 5.57 28.45 -18.84
CA TYR A 389 5.38 28.52 -20.29
C TYR A 389 6.27 27.48 -20.99
N ILE A 390 5.94 27.21 -22.25
CA ILE A 390 6.70 26.35 -23.16
C ILE A 390 7.29 27.23 -24.25
N GLN A 391 8.54 26.98 -24.61
CA GLN A 391 9.18 27.58 -25.79
C GLN A 391 9.04 26.63 -26.99
N SER A 392 8.99 27.19 -28.20
CA SER A 392 8.89 26.43 -29.45
C SER A 392 9.92 25.31 -29.58
N PRO A 393 9.61 24.22 -30.31
CA PRO A 393 10.62 23.30 -30.81
C PRO A 393 11.69 24.02 -31.64
N ALA A 394 12.93 23.53 -31.59
CA ALA A 394 14.08 24.14 -32.28
C ALA A 394 14.00 24.07 -33.82
N ASP A 395 13.04 23.33 -34.37
CA ASP A 395 12.83 23.14 -35.80
C ASP A 395 11.99 24.25 -36.46
N GLN A 396 11.55 25.27 -35.70
CA GLN A 396 10.88 26.45 -36.28
C GLN A 396 11.87 27.27 -37.11
N LEU A 397 11.49 27.59 -38.35
CA LEU A 397 12.23 28.52 -39.20
C LEU A 397 12.19 29.92 -38.57
N ALA A 398 13.31 30.65 -38.65
CA ALA A 398 13.51 31.96 -37.99
C ALA A 398 12.68 33.13 -38.55
N VAL A 399 11.54 32.83 -39.19
CA VAL A 399 10.57 33.76 -39.78
C VAL A 399 9.26 33.76 -38.97
N ASP A 400 8.95 32.67 -38.26
CA ASP A 400 7.73 32.57 -37.44
C ASP A 400 7.94 33.20 -36.05
N PRO A 401 6.93 33.88 -35.49
CA PRO A 401 6.99 34.38 -34.11
C PRO A 401 7.00 33.22 -33.09
N PRO A 402 7.66 33.38 -31.93
CA PRO A 402 7.79 32.31 -30.94
C PRO A 402 6.43 31.94 -30.33
N ASP A 403 6.08 30.66 -30.40
CA ASP A 403 4.80 30.09 -29.96
C ASP A 403 4.84 29.80 -28.45
N ILE A 404 4.82 30.88 -27.65
CA ILE A 404 4.92 30.82 -26.19
C ILE A 404 3.58 30.40 -25.59
N ARG A 405 3.40 29.08 -25.43
CA ARG A 405 2.18 28.48 -24.87
C ARG A 405 2.25 28.33 -23.34
N PRO A 406 1.15 28.54 -22.59
CA PRO A 406 1.11 28.21 -21.17
C PRO A 406 1.18 26.69 -20.97
N ALA A 407 2.07 26.22 -20.09
CA ALA A 407 2.27 24.79 -19.82
C ALA A 407 1.05 24.13 -19.16
N PHE A 408 0.26 24.94 -18.43
CA PHE A 408 -0.93 24.51 -17.72
C PHE A 408 -2.07 25.50 -17.93
N ILE A 409 -3.30 25.01 -18.03
CA ILE A 409 -4.52 25.79 -18.24
C ILE A 409 -5.58 25.33 -17.22
N HIS A 410 -6.19 26.25 -16.47
CA HIS A 410 -7.36 25.96 -15.64
C HIS A 410 -8.62 26.01 -16.52
N SER A 411 -9.28 24.87 -16.71
CA SER A 411 -10.53 24.78 -17.46
C SER A 411 -11.65 24.17 -16.62
N THR A 412 -12.91 24.28 -17.06
CA THR A 412 -14.06 23.65 -16.40
C THR A 412 -14.69 22.60 -17.30
N ARG A 413 -14.71 21.34 -16.83
CA ARG A 413 -15.33 20.21 -17.55
C ARG A 413 -16.73 19.97 -17.04
N THR A 414 -17.66 19.72 -17.97
CA THR A 414 -19.05 19.35 -17.67
C THR A 414 -19.20 17.85 -17.76
N LEU A 415 -19.43 17.18 -16.64
CA LEU A 415 -19.67 15.74 -16.62
C LEU A 415 -21.12 15.45 -17.05
N ALA A 416 -21.30 15.19 -18.35
CA ALA A 416 -22.55 14.69 -18.90
C ALA A 416 -22.83 13.29 -18.37
N LYS A 417 -24.04 13.07 -17.87
CA LYS A 417 -24.58 11.74 -17.57
C LYS A 417 -25.68 11.44 -18.57
N GLU A 418 -25.68 10.22 -19.10
CA GLU A 418 -26.75 9.70 -19.96
C GLU A 418 -28.10 9.58 -19.21
N THR A 419 -28.06 9.54 -17.87
CA THR A 419 -29.25 9.60 -17.01
C THR A 419 -29.59 11.04 -16.61
N LYS A 420 -30.89 11.39 -16.68
CA LYS A 420 -31.51 12.72 -16.49
C LYS A 420 -31.31 13.37 -15.10
N SER A 421 -30.07 13.56 -14.64
CA SER A 421 -29.73 14.27 -13.41
C SER A 421 -28.68 15.36 -13.69
N ALA A 422 -28.88 16.55 -13.13
CA ALA A 422 -28.15 17.78 -13.45
C ALA A 422 -26.64 17.59 -13.71
N SER A 423 -26.17 18.10 -14.85
CA SER A 423 -24.78 18.04 -15.28
C SER A 423 -23.87 18.74 -14.25
N ARG A 424 -22.73 18.11 -13.93
CA ARG A 424 -21.83 18.63 -12.90
C ARG A 424 -20.60 19.23 -13.54
N ARG A 425 -20.49 20.56 -13.47
CA ARG A 425 -19.26 21.29 -13.78
C ARG A 425 -18.22 21.07 -12.67
N TYR A 426 -16.96 20.88 -13.04
CA TYR A 426 -15.84 20.80 -12.13
C TYR A 426 -14.57 21.37 -12.78
N GLY A 427 -13.75 22.08 -12.01
CA GLY A 427 -12.49 22.62 -12.51
C GLY A 427 -11.38 21.57 -12.55
N VAL A 428 -10.62 21.58 -13.65
CA VAL A 428 -9.39 20.80 -13.84
C VAL A 428 -8.23 21.73 -14.18
N ILE A 429 -7.02 21.35 -13.78
CA ILE A 429 -5.80 21.83 -14.42
C ILE A 429 -5.49 20.86 -15.55
N GLN A 430 -5.51 21.38 -16.77
CA GLN A 430 -5.08 20.70 -17.98
C GLN A 430 -3.60 21.05 -18.25
N CYS A 431 -2.84 20.05 -18.66
CA CYS A 431 -1.47 20.14 -19.14
C CYS A 431 -1.47 20.28 -20.66
N ASP A 432 -0.50 21.02 -21.20
CA ASP A 432 -0.24 21.01 -22.65
C ASP A 432 0.25 19.63 -23.13
N GLU A 433 0.03 19.34 -24.41
CA GLU A 433 0.36 18.05 -25.03
C GLU A 433 1.88 17.80 -25.12
N LEU A 434 2.71 18.83 -25.35
CA LEU A 434 4.17 18.69 -25.40
C LEU A 434 4.74 18.36 -24.02
N VAL A 435 4.26 19.04 -22.98
CA VAL A 435 4.60 18.74 -21.58
C VAL A 435 4.16 17.33 -21.19
N PHE A 436 2.96 16.91 -21.64
CA PHE A 436 2.48 15.55 -21.42
C PHE A 436 3.35 14.50 -22.12
N LYS A 437 3.66 14.67 -23.41
CA LYS A 437 4.62 13.82 -24.18
C LYS A 437 6.01 13.78 -23.55
N GLY A 438 6.42 14.87 -22.90
CA GLY A 438 7.63 14.93 -22.08
C GLY A 438 7.59 14.02 -20.85
N LEU A 439 6.49 14.07 -20.09
CA LEU A 439 6.29 13.28 -18.86
C LEU A 439 6.38 11.78 -19.12
N GLU A 440 5.81 11.28 -20.22
CA GLU A 440 5.81 9.85 -20.57
C GLU A 440 7.24 9.26 -20.68
N ARG A 441 8.21 10.10 -21.06
CA ARG A 441 9.61 9.71 -21.30
C ARG A 441 10.53 9.96 -20.10
N THR A 442 10.01 10.46 -18.97
CA THR A 442 10.85 11.05 -17.90
C THR A 442 10.40 10.77 -16.46
N ALA A 443 9.43 9.87 -16.25
CA ALA A 443 8.87 9.50 -14.95
C ALA A 443 9.90 9.27 -13.81
N ARG A 444 11.04 8.65 -14.13
CA ARG A 444 12.17 8.38 -13.23
C ARG A 444 12.78 9.59 -12.51
N HIS A 445 12.51 10.83 -12.94
CA HIS A 445 13.06 12.04 -12.31
C HIS A 445 12.19 12.59 -11.17
N MET A 446 11.02 11.99 -10.89
CA MET A 446 10.15 12.43 -9.81
C MET A 446 10.77 12.17 -8.42
N VAL A 447 10.73 13.16 -7.53
CA VAL A 447 11.17 13.01 -6.14
C VAL A 447 10.24 12.06 -5.38
N ILE A 448 10.78 10.92 -4.93
CA ILE A 448 10.12 9.91 -4.10
C ILE A 448 10.58 10.11 -2.63
N PRO A 449 9.77 10.69 -1.73
CA PRO A 449 10.24 11.02 -0.37
C PRO A 449 10.33 9.80 0.56
N TYR A 450 9.39 8.86 0.43
CA TYR A 450 9.28 7.67 1.28
C TYR A 450 10.09 6.50 0.70
N MET A 451 11.41 6.63 0.61
CA MET A 451 12.30 5.52 0.18
C MET A 451 12.33 4.37 1.21
N PRO A 452 12.65 3.12 0.81
CA PRO A 452 12.91 2.03 1.75
C PRO A 452 14.09 2.38 2.68
N MET A 453 14.03 1.94 3.94
CA MET A 453 14.96 2.40 4.97
C MET A 453 16.28 1.64 4.95
N LEU A 454 17.42 2.34 5.02
CA LEU A 454 18.76 1.76 5.15
C LEU A 454 19.08 1.22 6.56
N VAL A 455 18.17 1.42 7.52
CA VAL A 455 18.29 1.00 8.92
C VAL A 455 16.95 0.48 9.44
N PRO A 456 16.93 -0.41 10.46
CA PRO A 456 15.70 -0.96 11.00
C PRO A 456 14.73 0.13 11.49
N PRO A 457 13.43 0.07 11.13
CA PRO A 457 12.41 1.06 11.49
C PRO A 457 12.30 1.40 12.97
N VAL A 458 11.71 2.57 13.24
CA VAL A 458 11.35 3.00 14.59
C VAL A 458 10.22 2.11 15.11
N LYS A 459 10.58 1.19 16.01
CA LYS A 459 9.63 0.33 16.74
C LYS A 459 8.41 1.11 17.26
N TRP A 460 7.20 0.65 16.96
CA TRP A 460 5.92 1.27 17.26
C TRP A 460 5.65 1.39 18.78
N THR A 461 4.97 2.47 19.18
CA THR A 461 4.59 2.76 20.58
C THR A 461 3.27 3.56 20.71
N GLY A 462 2.56 3.81 19.62
CA GLY A 462 1.36 4.64 19.58
C GLY A 462 1.02 5.07 18.15
N TYR A 463 -0.18 5.66 17.94
CA TYR A 463 -0.75 5.99 16.63
C TYR A 463 0.20 6.67 15.65
N ASP A 464 0.97 7.66 16.13
CA ASP A 464 1.92 8.49 15.35
C ASP A 464 3.38 8.25 15.79
N LYS A 465 3.67 7.08 16.39
CA LYS A 465 4.90 6.81 17.13
C LYS A 465 5.60 5.50 16.70
N GLY A 466 5.96 5.40 15.42
CA GLY A 466 6.77 4.33 14.84
C GLY A 466 7.05 4.58 13.35
N GLY A 467 7.55 3.59 12.62
CA GLY A 467 7.84 3.70 11.19
C GLY A 467 9.17 4.38 10.88
N HIS A 468 9.15 5.50 10.14
CA HIS A 468 10.33 6.25 9.72
C HIS A 468 11.00 7.04 10.87
N LEU A 469 12.18 7.62 10.64
CA LEU A 469 12.90 8.40 11.67
C LEU A 469 12.25 9.78 11.92
N TYR A 470 11.89 10.46 10.83
CA TYR A 470 11.36 11.82 10.78
C TYR A 470 10.06 11.90 9.97
N LEU A 471 9.93 11.14 8.87
CA LEU A 471 8.75 11.21 8.00
C LEU A 471 7.45 10.81 8.75
N PRO A 472 6.36 11.60 8.64
CA PRO A 472 5.10 11.33 9.34
C PRO A 472 4.56 9.92 9.10
N SER A 473 4.52 9.13 10.16
CA SER A 473 4.23 7.70 10.11
C SER A 473 3.08 7.35 11.05
N TYR A 474 1.99 6.84 10.48
CA TYR A 474 0.76 6.50 11.20
C TYR A 474 0.50 5.00 11.15
N VAL A 475 0.10 4.42 12.28
CA VAL A 475 -0.12 2.97 12.41
C VAL A 475 -1.31 2.47 11.59
N MET A 476 -2.33 3.32 11.34
CA MET A 476 -3.54 2.96 10.59
C MET A 476 -3.78 3.92 9.42
N ARG A 477 -4.06 3.35 8.23
CA ARG A 477 -4.49 4.08 7.02
C ARG A 477 -5.98 4.43 7.13
N THR A 478 -6.28 5.56 7.78
CA THR A 478 -7.67 6.00 8.02
C THR A 478 -8.32 6.74 6.85
N HIS A 479 -7.58 7.06 5.78
CA HIS A 479 -8.06 7.82 4.61
C HIS A 479 -8.79 9.14 4.94
N GLY A 480 -8.47 9.72 6.11
CA GLY A 480 -9.09 10.95 6.63
C GLY A 480 -10.13 10.73 7.74
N ALA A 481 -10.69 9.51 7.86
CA ALA A 481 -11.78 9.20 8.77
C ALA A 481 -11.47 9.62 10.22
N ARG A 482 -12.37 10.43 10.82
CA ARG A 482 -12.14 10.97 12.17
C ARG A 482 -12.23 9.89 13.24
N GLN A 483 -13.30 9.09 13.21
CA GLN A 483 -13.60 8.12 14.27
C GLN A 483 -12.56 7.00 14.38
N GLN A 484 -12.06 6.46 13.26
CA GLN A 484 -10.99 5.45 13.26
C GLN A 484 -9.71 5.96 13.96
N ARG A 485 -9.31 7.19 13.61
CA ARG A 485 -8.14 7.87 14.19
C ARG A 485 -8.34 8.20 15.67
N GLU A 486 -9.53 8.58 16.09
CA GLU A 486 -9.84 8.80 17.50
C GLU A 486 -9.89 7.48 18.30
N ALA A 487 -10.46 6.40 17.74
CA ALA A 487 -10.49 5.08 18.39
C ALA A 487 -9.06 4.57 18.69
N VAL A 488 -8.20 4.46 17.67
CA VAL A 488 -6.81 4.00 17.85
C VAL A 488 -5.98 4.94 18.75
N LYS A 489 -6.35 6.23 18.87
CA LYS A 489 -5.70 7.16 19.82
C LYS A 489 -6.20 7.04 21.25
N ARG A 490 -7.44 6.56 21.48
CA ARG A 490 -8.01 6.35 22.82
C ARG A 490 -7.68 4.97 23.39
N THR A 491 -7.50 3.95 22.54
CA THR A 491 -7.15 2.59 22.97
C THR A 491 -5.82 2.55 23.74
N SER A 492 -5.79 1.77 24.82
CA SER A 492 -4.59 1.66 25.66
C SER A 492 -3.39 1.10 24.90
N ARG A 493 -2.18 1.53 25.27
CA ARG A 493 -0.94 1.00 24.67
C ARG A 493 -0.77 -0.50 24.92
N ASN A 494 -1.27 -1.01 26.04
CA ASN A 494 -1.18 -2.44 26.38
C ASN A 494 -2.02 -3.28 25.42
N GLN A 495 -3.26 -2.84 25.14
CA GLN A 495 -4.16 -3.49 24.18
C GLN A 495 -3.60 -3.48 22.75
N LEU A 496 -2.92 -2.42 22.32
CA LEU A 496 -2.26 -2.36 21.00
C LEU A 496 -0.88 -3.02 20.94
N GLN A 497 -0.35 -3.53 22.05
CA GLN A 497 1.02 -4.06 22.11
C GLN A 497 1.27 -5.30 21.21
N PRO A 498 0.32 -6.23 20.99
CA PRO A 498 0.49 -7.32 20.02
C PRO A 498 0.61 -6.81 18.58
N VAL A 499 -0.26 -5.87 18.16
CA VAL A 499 -0.22 -5.23 16.84
C VAL A 499 1.10 -4.50 16.62
N PHE A 500 1.58 -3.76 17.63
CA PHE A 500 2.90 -3.13 17.57
C PHE A 500 4.04 -4.14 17.47
N GLU A 501 3.98 -5.29 18.16
CA GLU A 501 4.99 -6.35 18.07
C GLU A 501 5.02 -6.99 16.68
N ALA A 502 3.86 -7.20 16.05
CA ALA A 502 3.77 -7.76 14.69
C ALA A 502 4.25 -6.78 13.61
N LEU A 503 3.86 -5.50 13.66
CA LEU A 503 4.37 -4.49 12.73
C LEU A 503 5.88 -4.24 12.92
N ASP A 504 6.37 -4.29 14.17
CA ASP A 504 7.79 -4.30 14.52
C ASP A 504 8.55 -5.55 14.03
N THR A 505 7.84 -6.59 13.61
CA THR A 505 8.38 -7.86 13.11
C THR A 505 8.47 -7.83 11.60
N LEU A 506 7.35 -7.60 10.92
CA LEU A 506 7.29 -7.37 9.47
C LEU A 506 8.26 -6.26 9.03
N GLY A 507 8.33 -5.17 9.79
CA GLY A 507 9.26 -4.07 9.51
C GLY A 507 10.73 -4.34 9.83
N SER A 508 11.06 -5.45 10.51
CA SER A 508 12.46 -5.83 10.80
C SER A 508 13.06 -6.82 9.81
N THR A 509 12.28 -7.34 8.87
CA THR A 509 12.75 -8.21 7.78
C THR A 509 13.61 -7.39 6.79
N LYS A 510 14.84 -7.84 6.52
CA LYS A 510 15.83 -7.17 5.68
C LYS A 510 15.78 -7.73 4.26
N TRP A 511 15.65 -6.86 3.26
CA TRP A 511 15.51 -7.17 1.84
C TRP A 511 16.70 -6.66 1.05
N ARG A 512 17.01 -7.26 -0.10
CA ARG A 512 17.95 -6.74 -1.10
C ARG A 512 17.37 -6.90 -2.51
N ILE A 513 18.03 -6.29 -3.50
CA ILE A 513 17.66 -6.40 -4.92
C ILE A 513 18.33 -7.65 -5.52
N ASN A 514 17.55 -8.51 -6.18
CA ASN A 514 18.11 -9.56 -7.03
C ASN A 514 18.70 -8.92 -8.30
N LYS A 515 20.03 -8.89 -8.41
CA LYS A 515 20.73 -8.22 -9.53
C LYS A 515 20.59 -8.99 -10.86
N ARG A 516 20.45 -10.32 -10.84
CA ARG A 516 20.29 -11.14 -12.05
C ARG A 516 18.93 -10.86 -12.71
N VAL A 517 17.84 -10.94 -11.93
CA VAL A 517 16.48 -10.67 -12.43
C VAL A 517 16.32 -9.21 -12.85
N LEU A 518 16.84 -8.24 -12.07
CA LEU A 518 16.81 -6.83 -12.47
C LEU A 518 17.50 -6.61 -13.83
N SER A 519 18.67 -7.24 -14.06
CA SER A 519 19.36 -7.14 -15.35
C SER A 519 18.56 -7.72 -16.52
N VAL A 520 17.70 -8.72 -16.29
CA VAL A 520 16.80 -9.27 -17.34
C VAL A 520 15.63 -8.33 -17.59
N VAL A 521 14.99 -7.81 -16.54
CA VAL A 521 13.94 -6.78 -16.64
C VAL A 521 14.44 -5.54 -17.39
N ASP A 522 15.63 -5.05 -17.06
CA ASP A 522 16.28 -3.90 -17.70
C ASP A 522 16.48 -4.12 -19.21
N ARG A 523 16.89 -5.33 -19.61
CA ARG A 523 17.08 -5.71 -21.02
C ARG A 523 15.77 -5.80 -21.80
N ILE A 524 14.74 -6.43 -21.22
CA ILE A 524 13.40 -6.48 -21.83
C ILE A 524 12.83 -5.05 -21.97
N TRP A 525 12.98 -4.23 -20.93
CA TRP A 525 12.50 -2.85 -20.94
C TRP A 525 13.24 -2.01 -21.98
N ALA A 526 14.56 -2.13 -22.08
CA ALA A 526 15.34 -1.49 -23.13
C ALA A 526 14.88 -1.90 -24.54
N GLY A 527 14.58 -3.19 -24.75
CA GLY A 527 14.10 -3.77 -26.02
C GLY A 527 12.65 -3.46 -26.42
N GLY A 528 11.89 -2.72 -25.59
CA GLY A 528 10.52 -2.28 -25.92
C GLY A 528 9.41 -2.81 -25.01
N GLY A 529 9.72 -3.64 -24.00
CA GLY A 529 8.70 -4.29 -23.17
C GLY A 529 8.06 -5.47 -23.89
N ARG A 530 6.72 -5.61 -23.77
CA ARG A 530 5.87 -6.65 -24.41
C ARG A 530 6.08 -8.11 -23.96
N LEU A 531 7.05 -8.40 -23.08
CA LEU A 531 7.39 -9.75 -22.63
C LEU A 531 7.15 -9.89 -21.11
N ALA A 532 6.71 -11.06 -20.63
CA ALA A 532 6.43 -11.33 -19.22
C ALA A 532 5.52 -10.27 -18.55
N ASP A 533 4.37 -9.98 -19.18
CA ASP A 533 3.40 -8.93 -18.78
C ASP A 533 3.96 -7.50 -18.60
N LEU A 534 5.21 -7.23 -19.02
CA LEU A 534 5.67 -5.86 -19.20
C LEU A 534 4.90 -5.21 -20.35
N VAL A 535 4.28 -4.06 -20.04
CA VAL A 535 3.57 -3.24 -21.01
C VAL A 535 4.45 -2.92 -22.22
N ASP A 536 3.81 -2.79 -23.37
CA ASP A 536 4.42 -2.23 -24.57
C ASP A 536 4.90 -0.80 -24.29
N ARG A 537 6.12 -0.47 -24.72
CA ARG A 537 6.62 0.91 -24.64
C ARG A 537 5.97 1.81 -25.70
N ASP A 538 5.42 1.23 -26.76
CA ASP A 538 4.79 1.94 -27.87
C ASP A 538 3.26 2.05 -27.73
N ASP A 539 2.71 3.12 -28.32
CA ASP A 539 1.28 3.40 -28.40
C ASP A 539 0.63 2.60 -29.54
N VAL A 540 -0.60 2.13 -29.35
CA VAL A 540 -1.40 1.58 -30.47
C VAL A 540 -1.74 2.73 -31.44
N PRO A 541 -1.49 2.58 -32.75
CA PRO A 541 -1.85 3.60 -33.73
C PRO A 541 -3.37 3.84 -33.74
N LEU A 542 -3.77 5.10 -33.91
CA LEU A 542 -5.17 5.44 -34.09
C LEU A 542 -5.68 4.86 -35.43
N PRO A 543 -6.92 4.36 -35.48
CA PRO A 543 -7.51 3.92 -36.75
C PRO A 543 -7.70 5.13 -37.67
N GLU A 544 -7.37 4.96 -38.95
CA GLU A 544 -7.59 5.96 -39.99
C GLU A 544 -9.07 6.36 -40.07
N GLU A 545 -9.32 7.63 -40.39
CA GLU A 545 -10.67 8.18 -40.53
C GLU A 545 -11.29 7.65 -41.83
N PRO A 546 -12.48 7.03 -41.79
CA PRO A 546 -13.03 6.36 -42.96
C PRO A 546 -13.58 7.40 -43.94
N ASP A 547 -13.19 7.27 -45.21
CA ASP A 547 -13.64 8.15 -46.31
C ASP A 547 -15.10 7.81 -46.72
N THR A 548 -16.05 8.12 -45.84
CA THR A 548 -17.48 7.92 -46.05
C THR A 548 -18.34 8.75 -45.09
N GLU A 549 -19.45 9.29 -45.60
CA GLU A 549 -20.45 10.01 -44.80
C GLU A 549 -21.41 9.09 -44.02
N ASP A 550 -21.30 7.76 -44.15
CA ASP A 550 -22.13 6.79 -43.41
C ASP A 550 -21.99 6.98 -41.89
N GLU A 551 -23.04 7.50 -41.23
CA GLU A 551 -23.02 7.76 -39.79
C GLU A 551 -22.81 6.48 -38.97
N ALA A 552 -23.22 5.29 -39.41
CA ALA A 552 -22.95 4.04 -38.71
C ALA A 552 -21.46 3.68 -38.76
N VAL A 553 -20.81 3.85 -39.92
CA VAL A 553 -19.35 3.64 -40.09
C VAL A 553 -18.55 4.70 -39.33
N CYS A 554 -18.86 5.99 -39.52
CA CYS A 554 -18.27 7.09 -38.77
C CYS A 554 -18.48 6.93 -37.25
N THR A 555 -19.64 6.43 -36.80
CA THR A 555 -19.87 6.09 -35.39
C THR A 555 -18.99 4.93 -34.94
N LYS A 556 -18.94 3.82 -35.68
CA LYS A 556 -18.08 2.66 -35.38
C LYS A 556 -16.60 3.06 -35.29
N TRP A 557 -16.13 3.94 -36.17
CA TRP A 557 -14.80 4.56 -36.07
C TRP A 557 -14.65 5.41 -34.79
N ARG A 558 -15.56 6.34 -34.50
CA ARG A 558 -15.56 7.13 -33.25
C ARG A 558 -15.49 6.25 -31.99
N TRP A 559 -16.18 5.10 -31.97
CA TRP A 559 -16.06 4.10 -30.89
C TRP A 559 -14.68 3.41 -30.86
N LYS A 560 -14.13 2.99 -32.01
CA LYS A 560 -12.78 2.38 -32.10
C LYS A 560 -11.68 3.37 -31.69
N VAL A 561 -11.72 4.61 -32.16
CA VAL A 561 -10.83 5.71 -31.71
C VAL A 561 -10.92 5.90 -30.20
N LYS A 562 -12.14 5.96 -29.63
CA LYS A 562 -12.36 6.10 -28.18
C LYS A 562 -11.81 4.90 -27.39
N SER A 563 -11.80 3.70 -27.98
CA SER A 563 -11.21 2.49 -27.40
C SER A 563 -9.69 2.48 -27.47
N VAL A 564 -9.10 2.77 -28.63
CA VAL A 564 -7.63 2.84 -28.80
C VAL A 564 -7.05 3.97 -27.93
N LYS A 565 -7.66 5.16 -27.98
CA LYS A 565 -7.32 6.28 -27.08
C LYS A 565 -7.53 5.95 -25.60
N LYS A 566 -8.26 4.89 -25.21
CA LYS A 566 -8.38 4.39 -23.83
C LYS A 566 -7.23 3.43 -23.50
N GLU A 567 -6.97 2.45 -24.37
CA GLU A 567 -5.91 1.46 -24.21
C GLU A 567 -4.55 2.14 -24.01
N ASN A 568 -4.22 3.14 -24.85
CA ASN A 568 -2.96 3.88 -24.72
C ASN A 568 -2.82 4.60 -23.36
N ARG A 569 -3.93 4.94 -22.67
CA ARG A 569 -3.88 5.52 -21.31
C ARG A 569 -3.58 4.49 -20.24
N GLU A 570 -4.12 3.31 -20.41
CA GLU A 570 -3.86 2.17 -19.53
C GLU A 570 -2.39 1.74 -19.71
N ARG A 571 -1.90 1.68 -20.96
CA ARG A 571 -0.47 1.51 -21.28
C ARG A 571 0.42 2.61 -20.69
N HIS A 572 0.08 3.90 -20.87
CA HIS A 572 0.82 5.03 -20.26
C HIS A 572 0.95 4.88 -18.74
N SER A 573 -0.16 4.59 -18.06
CA SER A 573 -0.18 4.43 -16.60
C SER A 573 0.76 3.30 -16.15
N GLN A 574 0.74 2.17 -16.86
CA GLN A 574 1.64 1.03 -16.61
C GLN A 574 3.12 1.37 -16.89
N ARG A 575 3.42 2.09 -17.99
CA ARG A 575 4.78 2.56 -18.34
C ARG A 575 5.37 3.42 -17.21
N CYS A 576 4.59 4.37 -16.69
CA CYS A 576 4.98 5.22 -15.56
C CYS A 576 5.18 4.46 -14.24
N ASP A 577 4.36 3.44 -13.94
CA ASP A 577 4.50 2.60 -12.75
C ASP A 577 5.77 1.72 -12.80
N ILE A 578 6.10 1.18 -13.98
CA ILE A 578 7.33 0.40 -14.21
C ILE A 578 8.59 1.27 -14.05
N GLU A 579 8.63 2.45 -14.70
CA GLU A 579 9.74 3.41 -14.54
C GLU A 579 9.98 3.80 -13.07
N LEU A 580 8.92 3.99 -12.28
CA LEU A 580 9.04 4.32 -10.85
C LEU A 580 9.54 3.12 -10.01
N LYS A 581 9.14 1.89 -10.33
CA LYS A 581 9.68 0.67 -9.68
C LYS A 581 11.18 0.50 -9.99
N LEU A 582 11.56 0.64 -11.26
CA LEU A 582 12.95 0.53 -11.70
C LEU A 582 13.83 1.64 -11.11
N ALA A 583 13.35 2.88 -11.07
CA ALA A 583 14.08 3.99 -10.42
C ALA A 583 14.38 3.72 -8.93
N VAL A 584 13.45 3.07 -8.20
CA VAL A 584 13.71 2.62 -6.82
C VAL A 584 14.67 1.42 -6.81
N ALA A 585 14.47 0.41 -7.67
CA ALA A 585 15.34 -0.76 -7.74
C ALA A 585 16.81 -0.37 -8.00
N HIS A 586 17.07 0.46 -9.02
CA HIS A 586 18.41 0.96 -9.33
C HIS A 586 19.05 1.75 -8.18
N ARG A 587 18.26 2.56 -7.45
CA ARG A 587 18.74 3.35 -6.31
C ARG A 587 19.07 2.49 -5.08
N MET A 588 18.46 1.31 -4.95
CA MET A 588 18.68 0.38 -3.84
C MET A 588 19.61 -0.80 -4.20
N LYS A 589 19.98 -0.98 -5.47
CA LYS A 589 20.68 -2.18 -5.97
C LYS A 589 22.03 -2.45 -5.30
N ASP A 590 22.74 -1.40 -4.89
CA ASP A 590 24.11 -1.50 -4.33
C ASP A 590 24.13 -1.44 -2.80
N GLU A 591 22.97 -1.48 -2.15
CA GLU A 591 22.86 -1.63 -0.69
C GLU A 591 22.94 -3.09 -0.26
N GLU A 592 23.68 -3.39 0.82
CA GLU A 592 23.71 -4.70 1.50
C GLU A 592 22.34 -5.13 2.09
N GLY A 593 21.34 -4.27 1.99
CA GLY A 593 19.94 -4.54 2.24
C GLY A 593 19.24 -3.51 3.12
N PHE A 594 17.93 -3.40 2.93
CA PHE A 594 17.05 -2.33 3.41
C PHE A 594 15.78 -2.92 4.04
N PHE A 595 14.94 -2.05 4.61
CA PHE A 595 13.77 -2.41 5.41
C PHE A 595 12.53 -1.63 4.98
N TYR A 596 11.37 -2.29 5.06
CA TYR A 596 10.07 -1.67 4.81
C TYR A 596 9.33 -1.41 6.13
N PRO A 597 9.19 -0.16 6.61
CA PRO A 597 8.27 0.12 7.70
C PRO A 597 6.84 -0.25 7.29
N HIS A 598 6.13 -0.98 8.16
CA HIS A 598 4.78 -1.45 7.93
C HIS A 598 3.75 -0.69 8.78
N ASN A 599 2.55 -0.51 8.24
CA ASN A 599 1.35 -0.06 8.94
C ASN A 599 0.11 -0.86 8.51
N VAL A 600 -1.02 -0.72 9.20
CA VAL A 600 -2.28 -1.41 8.86
C VAL A 600 -3.25 -0.54 8.08
N ASP A 601 -4.19 -1.18 7.36
CA ASP A 601 -5.46 -0.53 7.02
C ASP A 601 -6.41 -0.47 8.24
N PHE A 602 -7.64 0.02 8.04
CA PHE A 602 -8.61 0.11 9.13
C PHE A 602 -9.15 -1.25 9.61
N ARG A 603 -8.92 -2.34 8.87
CA ARG A 603 -9.39 -3.71 9.18
C ARG A 603 -8.33 -4.48 9.96
N GLY A 604 -7.05 -4.18 9.73
CA GLY A 604 -5.91 -4.82 10.38
C GLY A 604 -4.94 -5.50 9.41
N ARG A 605 -5.20 -5.53 8.10
CA ARG A 605 -4.22 -6.03 7.12
C ARG A 605 -3.00 -5.13 7.09
N ALA A 606 -1.81 -5.69 7.20
CA ALA A 606 -0.56 -4.94 7.15
C ALA A 606 -0.10 -4.66 5.72
N TYR A 607 0.61 -3.55 5.54
CA TYR A 607 1.12 -3.05 4.27
C TYR A 607 2.47 -2.32 4.47
N PRO A 608 3.46 -2.51 3.57
CA PRO A 608 4.62 -1.63 3.45
C PRO A 608 4.20 -0.17 3.22
N MET A 609 4.93 0.77 3.84
CA MET A 609 4.68 2.21 3.65
C MET A 609 5.28 2.78 2.35
N HIS A 610 6.29 2.12 1.76
CA HIS A 610 6.83 2.50 0.45
C HIS A 610 5.88 2.05 -0.67
N PRO A 611 5.38 2.96 -1.54
CA PRO A 611 4.27 2.63 -2.43
C PRO A 611 4.64 1.94 -3.76
N HIS A 612 5.88 2.07 -4.27
CA HIS A 612 6.23 1.63 -5.64
C HIS A 612 6.84 0.21 -5.66
N LEU A 613 8.08 0.06 -5.20
CA LEU A 613 8.77 -1.22 -5.12
C LEU A 613 8.65 -1.80 -3.70
N ASN A 614 7.76 -2.76 -3.51
CA ASN A 614 7.60 -3.53 -2.28
C ASN A 614 7.05 -4.94 -2.59
N HIS A 615 7.14 -5.87 -1.64
CA HIS A 615 6.83 -7.28 -1.84
C HIS A 615 5.32 -7.61 -1.96
N LEU A 616 4.41 -6.67 -1.68
CA LEU A 616 2.97 -6.79 -2.00
C LEU A 616 2.66 -6.41 -3.47
N GLY A 617 3.66 -6.01 -4.25
CA GLY A 617 3.49 -5.59 -5.64
C GLY A 617 3.20 -6.71 -6.63
N SER A 618 3.17 -6.34 -7.91
CA SER A 618 3.17 -7.22 -9.09
C SER A 618 4.40 -8.13 -9.13
N ASP A 619 4.35 -9.22 -9.90
CA ASP A 619 5.43 -10.19 -10.11
C ASP A 619 6.83 -9.58 -10.24
N ILE A 620 7.01 -8.56 -11.10
CA ILE A 620 8.27 -7.78 -11.26
C ILE A 620 8.82 -7.29 -9.90
N CYS A 621 7.96 -6.78 -9.00
CA CYS A 621 8.37 -6.32 -7.68
C CYS A 621 8.80 -7.46 -6.75
N ARG A 622 8.32 -8.68 -7.00
CA ARG A 622 8.60 -9.87 -6.20
C ARG A 622 9.87 -10.56 -6.69
N GLY A 623 9.98 -10.84 -7.99
CA GLY A 623 11.20 -11.43 -8.58
C GLY A 623 12.46 -10.56 -8.43
N VAL A 624 12.31 -9.24 -8.32
CA VAL A 624 13.42 -8.29 -8.07
C VAL A 624 13.75 -8.14 -6.58
N LEU A 625 12.92 -8.63 -5.64
CA LEU A 625 13.13 -8.52 -4.18
C LEU A 625 13.39 -9.87 -3.52
N GLU A 626 14.50 -9.97 -2.79
CA GLU A 626 14.88 -11.19 -2.06
C GLU A 626 15.33 -10.88 -0.62
N PHE A 627 15.35 -11.88 0.26
CA PHE A 627 15.83 -11.70 1.63
C PHE A 627 17.34 -11.41 1.64
N ALA A 628 17.76 -10.38 2.38
CA ALA A 628 19.15 -9.93 2.37
C ALA A 628 20.13 -10.88 3.10
N ALA A 629 19.62 -11.63 4.06
CA ALA A 629 20.35 -12.71 4.74
C ALA A 629 19.89 -14.02 4.11
N GLY A 630 20.82 -14.81 3.55
CA GLY A 630 20.54 -16.17 3.07
C GLY A 630 20.53 -17.21 4.20
N ARG A 631 20.11 -18.43 3.86
CA ARG A 631 20.23 -19.65 4.68
C ARG A 631 20.58 -20.84 3.79
N PRO A 632 21.28 -21.88 4.30
CA PRO A 632 21.42 -23.15 3.58
C PRO A 632 20.04 -23.80 3.38
N LEU A 633 19.82 -24.52 2.27
CA LEU A 633 18.48 -24.91 1.83
C LEU A 633 17.78 -25.98 2.68
N GLY A 634 18.47 -27.02 3.14
CA GLY A 634 17.84 -28.11 3.91
C GLY A 634 17.74 -29.43 3.14
N LYS A 635 16.58 -30.10 3.19
CA LYS A 635 16.49 -31.57 3.02
C LYS A 635 15.18 -32.24 2.46
N SER A 636 14.18 -31.57 1.82
CA SER A 636 12.79 -32.15 1.66
C SER A 636 11.84 -31.96 0.41
N GLY A 637 12.14 -31.23 -0.70
CA GLY A 637 11.21 -30.75 -1.76
C GLY A 637 11.36 -29.24 -2.17
N LEU A 638 10.41 -28.34 -1.82
CA LEU A 638 10.29 -26.86 -1.95
C LEU A 638 10.95 -26.11 -3.08
N ALA A 639 12.27 -26.08 -3.21
CA ALA A 639 12.87 -25.20 -4.21
C ALA A 639 12.33 -25.59 -5.61
N LEU A 640 12.13 -26.90 -5.79
CA LEU A 640 11.39 -27.51 -6.89
C LEU A 640 9.90 -27.12 -6.89
N ILE A 641 9.18 -27.40 -5.79
CA ILE A 641 7.73 -27.20 -5.67
C ILE A 641 7.31 -25.71 -5.76
N HIS A 642 8.14 -24.77 -5.33
CA HIS A 642 7.91 -23.34 -5.45
C HIS A 642 7.89 -22.93 -6.92
N LEU A 643 8.81 -23.47 -7.73
CA LEU A 643 8.80 -23.30 -9.18
C LEU A 643 7.55 -23.90 -9.79
N ALA A 644 7.17 -25.13 -9.42
CA ALA A 644 5.92 -25.76 -9.87
C ALA A 644 4.66 -24.93 -9.52
N ASN A 645 4.63 -24.33 -8.32
CA ASN A 645 3.55 -23.45 -7.86
C ASN A 645 3.52 -22.10 -8.60
N LEU A 646 4.68 -21.54 -8.99
CA LEU A 646 4.78 -20.31 -9.79
C LEU A 646 4.47 -20.55 -11.27
N PHE A 647 4.81 -21.73 -11.80
CA PHE A 647 4.46 -22.17 -13.14
C PHE A 647 2.94 -22.31 -13.27
N ALA A 648 2.29 -22.82 -12.22
CA ALA A 648 0.84 -22.95 -12.08
C ALA A 648 0.22 -23.72 -13.26
N GLY A 649 -0.80 -23.18 -13.94
CA GLY A 649 -1.43 -23.82 -15.10
C GLY A 649 -2.13 -25.17 -14.81
N GLY A 650 -2.27 -25.58 -13.55
CA GLY A 650 -2.71 -26.92 -13.14
C GLY A 650 -1.62 -27.74 -12.45
N VAL A 651 -0.34 -27.40 -12.62
CA VAL A 651 0.78 -28.00 -11.86
C VAL A 651 0.62 -27.69 -10.37
N ASP A 652 0.14 -26.49 -10.04
CA ASP A 652 -0.22 -26.05 -8.69
C ASP A 652 -1.29 -26.94 -8.00
N LYS A 653 -1.92 -27.86 -8.73
CA LYS A 653 -2.99 -28.77 -8.26
C LYS A 653 -2.56 -30.24 -8.14
N LEU A 654 -1.33 -30.58 -8.52
CA LEU A 654 -0.75 -31.90 -8.27
C LEU A 654 -0.49 -32.11 -6.75
N SER A 655 -0.28 -33.37 -6.34
CA SER A 655 0.33 -33.68 -5.04
C SER A 655 1.76 -33.15 -4.97
N LEU A 656 2.34 -33.07 -3.77
CA LEU A 656 3.71 -32.58 -3.57
C LEU A 656 4.71 -33.34 -4.47
N ASP A 657 4.66 -34.67 -4.46
CA ASP A 657 5.52 -35.53 -5.31
C ASP A 657 5.32 -35.27 -6.82
N GLY A 658 4.08 -35.01 -7.25
CA GLY A 658 3.77 -34.66 -8.63
C GLY A 658 4.33 -33.30 -9.05
N ARG A 659 4.47 -32.37 -8.10
CA ARG A 659 5.15 -31.08 -8.30
C ARG A 659 6.68 -31.22 -8.30
N ILE A 660 7.24 -32.14 -7.50
CA ILE A 660 8.67 -32.51 -7.57
C ILE A 660 8.98 -33.07 -8.96
N ALA A 661 8.27 -34.11 -9.37
CA ALA A 661 8.47 -34.78 -10.66
C ALA A 661 8.28 -33.85 -11.87
N PHE A 662 7.36 -32.88 -11.78
CA PHE A 662 7.25 -31.81 -12.78
C PHE A 662 8.54 -31.00 -12.88
N THR A 663 9.16 -30.59 -11.77
CA THR A 663 10.37 -29.77 -11.82
C THR A 663 11.62 -30.58 -12.17
N GLU A 664 11.74 -31.83 -11.70
CA GLU A 664 12.80 -32.76 -12.12
C GLU A 664 12.80 -32.99 -13.63
N SER A 665 11.63 -33.21 -14.23
CA SER A 665 11.49 -33.43 -15.68
C SER A 665 11.76 -32.18 -16.54
N HIS A 666 11.93 -31.00 -15.94
CA HIS A 666 12.24 -29.74 -16.62
C HIS A 666 13.59 -29.14 -16.20
N LEU A 667 14.49 -29.91 -15.58
CA LEU A 667 15.81 -29.40 -15.16
C LEU A 667 16.63 -28.77 -16.31
N ASP A 668 16.56 -29.31 -17.52
CA ASP A 668 17.23 -28.73 -18.69
C ASP A 668 16.63 -27.37 -19.12
N ASP A 669 15.33 -27.15 -18.91
CA ASP A 669 14.66 -25.85 -19.15
C ASP A 669 14.97 -24.84 -18.06
N ILE A 670 15.20 -25.32 -16.84
CA ILE A 670 15.59 -24.52 -15.66
C ILE A 670 17.03 -24.01 -15.82
N PHE A 671 17.97 -24.88 -16.19
CA PHE A 671 19.35 -24.50 -16.48
C PHE A 671 19.44 -23.53 -17.66
N ASP A 672 18.74 -23.80 -18.75
CA ASP A 672 18.70 -22.91 -19.93
C ASP A 672 18.08 -21.54 -19.59
N SER A 673 16.98 -21.51 -18.82
CA SER A 673 16.36 -20.26 -18.34
C SER A 673 17.27 -19.46 -17.40
N ALA A 674 18.10 -20.13 -16.59
CA ALA A 674 19.02 -19.46 -15.67
C ALA A 674 20.27 -18.89 -16.35
N ASP A 675 20.84 -19.63 -17.31
CA ASP A 675 22.09 -19.25 -17.99
C ASP A 675 21.85 -18.34 -19.21
N LYS A 676 20.73 -18.52 -19.92
CA LYS A 676 20.38 -17.80 -21.16
C LYS A 676 18.94 -17.24 -21.10
N PRO A 677 18.63 -16.36 -20.13
CA PRO A 677 17.25 -15.95 -19.83
C PRO A 677 16.50 -15.27 -20.98
N LEU A 678 17.19 -14.74 -22.00
CA LEU A 678 16.59 -14.12 -23.19
C LEU A 678 17.09 -14.72 -24.52
N GLU A 679 18.05 -15.64 -24.47
CA GLU A 679 18.76 -16.21 -25.63
C GLU A 679 18.55 -17.73 -25.77
N GLY A 680 17.97 -18.36 -24.77
CA GLY A 680 17.61 -19.78 -24.76
C GLY A 680 16.18 -20.02 -25.24
N ARG A 681 15.56 -21.08 -24.72
CA ARG A 681 14.16 -21.47 -24.97
C ARG A 681 13.16 -20.56 -24.23
N CYS A 682 13.64 -19.75 -23.28
CA CYS A 682 12.85 -18.79 -22.49
C CYS A 682 11.64 -19.43 -21.79
N TRP A 683 11.75 -20.70 -21.37
CA TRP A 683 10.66 -21.52 -20.82
C TRP A 683 9.94 -20.89 -19.61
N TRP A 684 10.68 -20.14 -18.79
CA TRP A 684 10.17 -19.37 -17.65
C TRP A 684 9.04 -18.37 -17.98
N LEU A 685 8.90 -17.97 -19.26
CA LEU A 685 7.82 -17.09 -19.73
C LEU A 685 6.43 -17.74 -19.70
N ASN A 686 6.35 -19.08 -19.62
CA ASN A 686 5.09 -19.81 -19.66
C ASN A 686 4.36 -19.89 -18.29
N ALA A 687 4.96 -19.36 -17.23
CA ALA A 687 4.46 -19.38 -15.86
C ALA A 687 3.35 -18.32 -15.60
N GLU A 688 2.49 -18.52 -14.58
CA GLU A 688 1.53 -17.48 -14.12
C GLU A 688 2.25 -16.31 -13.40
N ASP A 689 3.44 -16.53 -12.84
CA ASP A 689 4.33 -15.52 -12.23
C ASP A 689 5.79 -15.61 -12.82
N PRO A 690 6.08 -15.05 -14.02
CA PRO A 690 7.33 -15.30 -14.74
C PRO A 690 8.62 -14.82 -14.07
N PHE A 691 8.68 -13.60 -13.52
CA PHE A 691 9.92 -13.07 -12.93
C PHE A 691 10.26 -13.74 -11.59
N GLN A 692 9.26 -14.15 -10.81
CA GLN A 692 9.46 -15.06 -9.68
C GLN A 692 9.93 -16.44 -10.16
N CYS A 693 9.32 -17.01 -11.21
CA CYS A 693 9.74 -18.30 -11.79
C CYS A 693 11.23 -18.26 -12.20
N LEU A 694 11.65 -17.23 -12.95
CA LEU A 694 13.04 -17.00 -13.33
C LEU A 694 13.98 -16.88 -12.12
N ALA A 695 13.56 -16.18 -11.06
CA ALA A 695 14.33 -16.08 -9.81
C ALA A 695 14.55 -17.46 -9.17
N VAL A 696 13.53 -18.33 -9.19
CA VAL A 696 13.66 -19.71 -8.69
C VAL A 696 14.49 -20.58 -9.63
N CYS A 697 14.36 -20.46 -10.96
CA CYS A 697 15.23 -21.17 -11.91
C CYS A 697 16.72 -20.86 -11.70
N ILE A 698 17.05 -19.59 -11.44
CA ILE A 698 18.38 -19.12 -11.08
C ILE A 698 18.87 -19.78 -9.78
N ASN A 699 18.07 -19.70 -8.72
CA ASN A 699 18.43 -20.25 -7.41
C ASN A 699 18.56 -21.78 -7.43
N LEU A 700 17.68 -22.48 -8.15
CA LEU A 700 17.76 -23.93 -8.37
C LEU A 700 19.00 -24.32 -9.16
N SER A 701 19.33 -23.57 -10.22
CA SER A 701 20.52 -23.85 -11.03
C SER A 701 21.80 -23.70 -10.21
N GLU A 702 21.90 -22.65 -9.38
CA GLU A 702 23.01 -22.49 -8.43
C GLU A 702 23.02 -23.60 -7.37
N ALA A 703 21.85 -24.02 -6.88
CA ALA A 703 21.71 -25.03 -5.84
C ALA A 703 22.01 -26.46 -6.29
N VAL A 704 21.55 -26.88 -7.48
CA VAL A 704 21.79 -28.23 -8.06
C VAL A 704 23.20 -28.36 -8.61
N ARG A 705 23.84 -27.24 -8.99
CA ARG A 705 25.30 -27.18 -9.25
C ARG A 705 26.13 -27.15 -7.96
N SER A 706 25.47 -27.17 -6.79
CA SER A 706 26.07 -27.41 -5.48
C SER A 706 25.60 -28.76 -4.91
N SER A 707 26.26 -29.27 -3.86
CA SER A 707 26.22 -30.70 -3.53
C SER A 707 24.91 -31.27 -2.92
N SER A 708 23.79 -30.52 -2.79
CA SER A 708 22.43 -31.02 -2.43
C SER A 708 21.38 -29.90 -2.24
N PRO A 709 20.15 -30.00 -2.80
CA PRO A 709 19.02 -29.12 -2.40
C PRO A 709 17.58 -29.70 -2.42
N GLU A 710 16.70 -29.39 -1.42
CA GLU A 710 15.21 -29.68 -1.38
C GLU A 710 14.49 -29.11 -0.04
N THR A 711 13.16 -28.75 0.10
CA THR A 711 12.30 -28.48 1.38
C THR A 711 10.69 -28.65 1.32
N ASP A 712 9.68 -27.93 1.95
CA ASP A 712 8.28 -27.69 1.32
C ASP A 712 7.31 -26.53 1.82
N GLY A 713 6.37 -26.00 0.96
CA GLY A 713 5.16 -25.12 1.20
C GLY A 713 4.63 -24.29 -0.03
N SER A 714 3.55 -23.45 -0.05
CA SER A 714 2.42 -23.12 0.90
C SER A 714 1.46 -21.94 0.43
N CYS A 715 0.08 -22.00 0.47
CA CYS A 715 -0.97 -21.01 0.97
C CYS A 715 -2.52 -21.17 0.57
N ASN A 716 -3.51 -20.78 1.43
CA ASN A 716 -4.99 -20.62 1.14
C ASN A 716 -5.75 -19.64 2.11
N GLY A 717 -7.05 -19.31 1.90
CA GLY A 717 -7.84 -18.39 2.74
C GLY A 717 -9.39 -18.59 2.86
N LEU A 718 -10.03 -19.46 2.07
CA LEU A 718 -11.50 -19.74 2.22
C LEU A 718 -11.82 -20.46 3.55
N GLN A 719 -10.80 -21.12 4.10
CA GLN A 719 -10.66 -21.73 5.42
C GLN A 719 -11.21 -20.90 6.59
N HIS A 720 -11.02 -19.58 6.58
CA HIS A 720 -11.46 -18.71 7.68
C HIS A 720 -12.97 -18.75 7.93
N TYR A 721 -13.79 -19.04 6.91
CA TYR A 721 -15.24 -19.21 7.07
C TYR A 721 -15.61 -20.61 7.56
N ALA A 722 -15.00 -21.66 7.00
CA ALA A 722 -15.27 -23.04 7.39
C ALA A 722 -14.90 -23.29 8.87
N ALA A 723 -13.80 -22.70 9.35
CA ALA A 723 -13.40 -22.76 10.76
C ALA A 723 -14.35 -21.99 11.70
N LEU A 724 -14.85 -20.82 11.30
CA LEU A 724 -15.86 -20.06 12.08
C LEU A 724 -17.19 -20.81 12.20
N GLY A 725 -17.63 -21.47 11.13
CA GLY A 725 -18.87 -22.24 11.09
C GLY A 725 -18.76 -23.67 11.62
N ARG A 726 -17.53 -24.18 11.79
CA ARG A 726 -17.23 -25.61 11.99
C ARG A 726 -17.89 -26.50 10.92
N ASP A 727 -17.88 -26.01 9.68
CA ASP A 727 -18.49 -26.66 8.52
C ASP A 727 -17.56 -27.76 8.00
N LYS A 728 -17.91 -29.03 8.22
CA LYS A 728 -17.07 -30.19 7.90
C LYS A 728 -16.93 -30.46 6.40
N LEU A 729 -17.98 -30.22 5.62
CA LEU A 729 -17.95 -30.35 4.16
C LEU A 729 -17.18 -29.17 3.54
N GLY A 730 -17.45 -27.95 4.02
CA GLY A 730 -16.69 -26.77 3.67
C GLY A 730 -15.21 -26.90 4.05
N ALA A 731 -14.90 -27.50 5.20
CA ALA A 731 -13.54 -27.76 5.70
C ALA A 731 -12.75 -28.71 4.78
N ALA A 732 -13.35 -29.84 4.39
CA ALA A 732 -12.74 -30.77 3.45
C ALA A 732 -12.49 -30.11 2.07
N ALA A 733 -13.47 -29.34 1.56
CA ALA A 733 -13.35 -28.66 0.27
C ALA A 733 -12.25 -27.57 0.22
N VAL A 734 -11.72 -27.13 1.37
CA VAL A 734 -10.73 -26.04 1.50
C VAL A 734 -9.46 -26.46 2.25
N ASN A 735 -9.17 -27.76 2.32
CA ASN A 735 -7.99 -28.33 2.98
C ASN A 735 -7.84 -28.01 4.48
N LEU A 736 -8.93 -27.82 5.23
CA LEU A 736 -8.86 -27.86 6.71
C LEU A 736 -8.74 -29.30 7.24
N VAL A 737 -9.16 -30.30 6.44
CA VAL A 737 -9.01 -31.74 6.72
C VAL A 737 -7.86 -32.30 5.89
N ALA A 738 -7.15 -33.30 6.40
CA ALA A 738 -6.12 -34.01 5.64
C ALA A 738 -6.71 -34.85 4.49
N GLY A 739 -5.94 -34.98 3.40
CA GLY A 739 -6.29 -35.78 2.22
C GLY A 739 -5.06 -35.99 1.33
N GLU A 740 -5.13 -36.92 0.38
CA GLU A 740 -3.97 -37.32 -0.45
C GLU A 740 -3.52 -36.26 -1.47
N LYS A 741 -4.47 -35.46 -1.97
CA LYS A 741 -4.25 -34.41 -2.97
C LYS A 741 -4.93 -33.10 -2.55
N PRO A 742 -4.47 -31.92 -3.01
CA PRO A 742 -5.12 -30.65 -2.68
C PRO A 742 -6.56 -30.61 -3.21
N ALA A 743 -7.53 -30.34 -2.34
CA ALA A 743 -8.88 -30.02 -2.78
C ALA A 743 -8.90 -28.62 -3.44
N ASP A 744 -9.54 -28.52 -4.60
CA ASP A 744 -9.74 -27.26 -5.31
C ASP A 744 -11.22 -26.87 -5.32
N VAL A 745 -11.62 -26.12 -4.30
CA VAL A 745 -12.97 -25.57 -4.13
C VAL A 745 -13.51 -24.90 -5.40
N TYR A 746 -12.65 -24.27 -6.20
CA TYR A 746 -13.04 -23.63 -7.46
C TYR A 746 -13.49 -24.64 -8.53
N SER A 747 -12.82 -25.78 -8.64
CA SER A 747 -13.22 -26.86 -9.55
C SER A 747 -14.44 -27.63 -9.01
N GLY A 748 -14.55 -27.82 -7.69
CA GLY A 748 -15.76 -28.38 -7.07
C GLY A 748 -17.00 -27.53 -7.33
N ILE A 749 -16.90 -26.20 -7.14
CA ILE A 749 -17.98 -25.26 -7.49
C ILE A 749 -18.22 -25.23 -8.99
N ALA A 750 -17.19 -25.26 -9.84
CA ALA A 750 -17.38 -25.33 -11.30
C ALA A 750 -18.17 -26.58 -11.71
N ALA A 751 -17.87 -27.75 -11.14
CA ALA A 751 -18.61 -28.98 -11.36
C ALA A 751 -20.08 -28.88 -10.89
N ARG A 752 -20.34 -28.29 -9.72
CA ARG A 752 -21.72 -28.07 -9.24
C ARG A 752 -22.49 -27.05 -10.08
N VAL A 753 -21.83 -25.99 -10.54
CA VAL A 753 -22.42 -25.02 -11.49
C VAL A 753 -22.74 -25.70 -12.82
N LEU A 754 -21.86 -26.55 -13.34
CA LEU A 754 -22.07 -27.32 -14.56
C LEU A 754 -23.23 -28.32 -14.43
N ASP A 755 -23.34 -29.03 -13.30
CA ASP A 755 -24.49 -29.89 -12.97
C ASP A 755 -25.82 -29.12 -12.97
N ILE A 756 -25.89 -27.97 -12.28
CA ILE A 756 -27.10 -27.13 -12.27
C ILE A 756 -27.42 -26.63 -13.69
N MET A 757 -26.42 -26.17 -14.45
CA MET A 757 -26.63 -25.72 -15.83
C MET A 757 -27.05 -26.84 -16.78
N ASN A 758 -26.55 -28.06 -16.62
CA ASN A 758 -26.98 -29.21 -17.40
C ASN A 758 -28.46 -29.55 -17.13
N ARG A 759 -28.87 -29.55 -15.85
CA ARG A 759 -30.28 -29.76 -15.46
C ARG A 759 -31.21 -28.65 -15.92
N ASP A 760 -30.77 -27.39 -15.87
CA ASP A 760 -31.52 -26.24 -16.40
C ASP A 760 -31.59 -26.23 -17.93
N ALA A 761 -30.53 -26.65 -18.64
CA ALA A 761 -30.48 -26.74 -20.10
C ALA A 761 -31.43 -27.79 -20.68
N GLN A 762 -31.73 -28.85 -19.91
CA GLN A 762 -32.68 -29.90 -20.29
C GLN A 762 -34.16 -29.47 -20.17
N ARG A 763 -34.46 -28.35 -19.50
CA ARG A 763 -35.84 -27.82 -19.40
C ARG A 763 -36.34 -27.26 -20.72
N ASP A 764 -37.66 -27.14 -20.84
CA ASP A 764 -38.30 -26.43 -21.94
C ASP A 764 -38.01 -24.92 -21.84
N PRO A 765 -37.44 -24.28 -22.88
CA PRO A 765 -37.30 -22.83 -22.96
C PRO A 765 -38.59 -22.02 -22.81
N ALA A 766 -39.76 -22.62 -23.10
CA ALA A 766 -41.07 -21.98 -22.93
C ALA A 766 -41.45 -21.82 -21.44
N GLU A 767 -41.12 -22.80 -20.59
CA GLU A 767 -41.34 -22.73 -19.15
C GLU A 767 -40.17 -22.04 -18.42
N PHE A 768 -38.95 -22.25 -18.89
CA PHE A 768 -37.73 -21.73 -18.27
C PHE A 768 -36.82 -21.01 -19.29
N PRO A 769 -37.04 -19.71 -19.55
CA PRO A 769 -36.29 -18.96 -20.57
C PRO A 769 -34.77 -18.91 -20.37
N ASP A 770 -34.27 -19.09 -19.14
CA ASP A 770 -32.83 -19.19 -18.86
C ASP A 770 -32.22 -20.54 -19.36
N ALA A 771 -33.02 -21.53 -19.78
CA ALA A 771 -32.56 -22.79 -20.39
C ALA A 771 -31.72 -22.56 -21.67
N VAL A 772 -32.09 -21.57 -22.48
CA VAL A 772 -31.33 -21.19 -23.69
C VAL A 772 -29.93 -20.71 -23.32
N ARG A 773 -29.82 -19.93 -22.24
CA ARG A 773 -28.55 -19.42 -21.72
C ARG A 773 -27.73 -20.52 -21.08
N ALA A 774 -28.36 -21.45 -20.37
CA ALA A 774 -27.71 -22.65 -19.86
C ALA A 774 -27.06 -23.46 -21.00
N ARG A 775 -27.80 -23.76 -22.09
CA ARG A 775 -27.26 -24.48 -23.28
C ARG A 775 -26.02 -23.80 -23.88
N VAL A 776 -25.99 -22.47 -23.96
CA VAL A 776 -24.83 -21.70 -24.44
C VAL A 776 -23.65 -21.74 -23.45
N LEU A 777 -23.93 -21.79 -22.15
CA LEU A 777 -22.93 -21.69 -21.08
C LEU A 777 -22.31 -23.02 -20.64
N VAL A 778 -22.96 -24.18 -20.84
CA VAL A 778 -22.43 -25.51 -20.46
C VAL A 778 -20.98 -25.68 -20.91
N ASN A 779 -20.67 -25.40 -22.18
CA ASN A 779 -19.32 -25.51 -22.76
C ASN A 779 -18.37 -24.36 -22.37
N GLN A 780 -18.77 -23.47 -21.46
CA GLN A 780 -18.00 -22.32 -20.97
C GLN A 780 -17.73 -22.37 -19.46
N VAL A 781 -18.37 -23.28 -18.71
CA VAL A 781 -18.14 -23.44 -17.27
C VAL A 781 -16.82 -24.15 -17.02
N ASP A 782 -15.89 -23.44 -16.40
CA ASP A 782 -14.65 -24.01 -15.87
C ASP A 782 -14.20 -23.29 -14.59
N ARG A 783 -13.11 -23.79 -14.00
CA ARG A 783 -12.43 -23.21 -12.83
C ARG A 783 -12.13 -21.71 -13.01
N LYS A 784 -11.64 -21.28 -14.19
CA LYS A 784 -11.21 -19.89 -14.49
C LYS A 784 -12.40 -18.94 -14.60
N LEU A 785 -13.57 -19.42 -15.04
CA LEU A 785 -14.83 -18.66 -15.01
C LEU A 785 -15.26 -18.34 -13.58
N VAL A 786 -15.27 -19.33 -12.68
CA VAL A 786 -15.81 -19.17 -11.32
C VAL A 786 -14.78 -18.66 -10.28
N LYS A 787 -13.46 -18.91 -10.46
CA LYS A 787 -12.36 -18.55 -9.52
C LYS A 787 -12.55 -17.16 -8.91
N GLN A 788 -12.75 -16.15 -9.76
CA GLN A 788 -12.86 -14.76 -9.31
C GLN A 788 -14.14 -14.43 -8.54
N THR A 789 -15.26 -15.05 -8.88
CA THR A 789 -16.54 -14.83 -8.18
C THR A 789 -16.60 -15.58 -6.87
N VAL A 790 -16.14 -16.84 -6.80
CA VAL A 790 -15.98 -17.58 -5.55
C VAL A 790 -15.05 -16.82 -4.59
N MET A 791 -13.84 -16.48 -5.06
CA MET A 791 -12.82 -15.75 -4.29
C MET A 791 -13.31 -14.39 -3.77
N THR A 792 -14.23 -13.71 -4.46
CA THR A 792 -14.75 -12.42 -3.99
C THR A 792 -16.09 -12.50 -3.25
N SER A 793 -16.80 -13.62 -3.31
CA SER A 793 -18.06 -13.81 -2.57
C SER A 793 -17.85 -13.90 -1.06
N VAL A 794 -16.80 -14.61 -0.63
CA VAL A 794 -16.31 -14.55 0.77
C VAL A 794 -15.95 -13.13 1.21
N TYR A 795 -15.50 -12.30 0.28
CA TYR A 795 -15.23 -10.87 0.47
C TYR A 795 -16.44 -9.96 0.15
N GLY A 796 -17.67 -10.50 0.21
CA GLY A 796 -18.90 -9.72 0.18
C GLY A 796 -19.27 -9.15 -1.20
N VAL A 797 -18.89 -9.83 -2.29
CA VAL A 797 -19.36 -9.44 -3.63
C VAL A 797 -20.88 -9.49 -3.68
N THR A 798 -21.49 -8.45 -4.25
CA THR A 798 -22.93 -8.50 -4.57
C THR A 798 -23.14 -9.19 -5.91
N TYR A 799 -24.34 -9.73 -6.16
CA TYR A 799 -24.74 -10.30 -7.45
C TYR A 799 -24.34 -9.45 -8.67
N ILE A 800 -24.44 -8.12 -8.57
CA ILE A 800 -24.01 -7.17 -9.62
C ILE A 800 -22.50 -7.29 -9.91
N GLY A 801 -21.68 -7.38 -8.85
CA GLY A 801 -20.23 -7.55 -8.97
C GLY A 801 -19.82 -8.95 -9.46
N ALA A 802 -20.54 -10.00 -9.04
CA ALA A 802 -20.36 -11.36 -9.56
C ALA A 802 -20.62 -11.40 -11.07
N ARG A 803 -21.77 -10.86 -11.52
CA ARG A 803 -22.10 -10.69 -12.95
C ARG A 803 -21.01 -9.92 -13.70
N ASP A 804 -20.51 -8.82 -13.16
CA ASP A 804 -19.52 -7.98 -13.85
C ASP A 804 -18.11 -8.59 -13.91
N GLN A 805 -17.82 -9.59 -13.07
CA GLN A 805 -16.64 -10.45 -13.19
C GLN A 805 -16.87 -11.53 -14.26
N ILE A 806 -17.97 -12.27 -14.16
CA ILE A 806 -18.30 -13.36 -15.09
C ILE A 806 -18.48 -12.82 -16.52
N LYS A 807 -19.17 -11.69 -16.73
CA LYS A 807 -19.25 -11.03 -18.05
C LYS A 807 -17.87 -10.70 -18.61
N ARG A 808 -16.90 -10.32 -17.77
CA ARG A 808 -15.52 -10.07 -18.21
C ARG A 808 -14.84 -11.37 -18.65
N ARG A 809 -14.93 -12.42 -17.85
CA ARG A 809 -14.38 -13.75 -18.15
C ARG A 809 -15.02 -14.43 -19.37
N LEU A 810 -16.28 -14.15 -19.66
CA LEU A 810 -16.95 -14.57 -20.89
C LEU A 810 -16.50 -13.70 -22.09
N LYS A 811 -16.33 -12.39 -21.90
CA LYS A 811 -15.84 -11.48 -22.96
C LYS A 811 -14.38 -11.76 -23.34
N GLU A 812 -13.55 -12.14 -22.37
CA GLU A 812 -12.17 -12.63 -22.56
C GLU A 812 -12.10 -13.87 -23.48
N ARG A 813 -13.18 -14.67 -23.59
CA ARG A 813 -13.26 -15.89 -24.41
C ARG A 813 -13.81 -15.67 -25.81
N GLY A 814 -14.46 -14.54 -26.09
CA GLY A 814 -15.11 -14.25 -27.37
C GLY A 814 -16.34 -15.12 -27.74
N ALA A 815 -16.72 -16.09 -26.90
CA ALA A 815 -17.73 -17.11 -27.21
C ALA A 815 -19.17 -16.59 -27.39
N ILE A 816 -19.46 -15.35 -26.98
CA ILE A 816 -20.76 -14.69 -27.20
C ILE A 816 -20.49 -13.30 -27.79
N ALA A 817 -20.86 -13.11 -29.06
CA ALA A 817 -20.53 -11.91 -29.83
C ALA A 817 -21.43 -10.70 -29.52
N ASP A 818 -22.72 -10.92 -29.24
CA ASP A 818 -23.63 -9.85 -28.82
C ASP A 818 -23.43 -9.50 -27.33
N ASP A 819 -23.24 -8.21 -27.06
CA ASP A 819 -23.08 -7.68 -25.70
C ASP A 819 -24.36 -7.83 -24.84
N THR A 820 -25.54 -7.99 -25.45
CA THR A 820 -26.84 -8.13 -24.79
C THR A 820 -27.05 -9.53 -24.24
N GLU A 821 -26.96 -10.57 -25.08
CA GLU A 821 -27.00 -11.96 -24.60
C GLU A 821 -25.78 -12.31 -23.74
N LEU A 822 -24.60 -11.73 -24.00
CA LEU A 822 -23.47 -11.82 -23.07
C LEU A 822 -23.79 -11.24 -21.67
N PHE A 823 -24.67 -10.23 -21.58
CA PHE A 823 -25.15 -9.72 -20.30
C PHE A 823 -26.22 -10.62 -19.68
N GLY A 824 -27.14 -11.19 -20.48
CA GLY A 824 -28.11 -12.18 -20.03
C GLY A 824 -27.47 -13.45 -19.48
N ALA A 825 -26.55 -14.05 -20.25
CA ALA A 825 -25.75 -15.21 -19.87
C ALA A 825 -24.96 -14.95 -18.58
N ALA A 826 -24.26 -13.81 -18.47
CA ALA A 826 -23.55 -13.44 -17.26
C ALA A 826 -24.46 -13.22 -16.03
N CYS A 827 -25.71 -12.78 -16.23
CA CYS A 827 -26.70 -12.70 -15.16
C CYS A 827 -27.09 -14.10 -14.65
N TYR A 828 -27.47 -15.00 -15.55
CA TYR A 828 -27.82 -16.38 -15.20
C TYR A 828 -26.64 -17.11 -14.52
N ALA A 829 -25.45 -17.09 -15.12
CA ALA A 829 -24.25 -17.70 -14.55
C ALA A 829 -23.89 -17.15 -13.16
N ALA A 830 -24.09 -15.85 -12.91
CA ALA A 830 -23.88 -15.26 -11.59
C ALA A 830 -24.93 -15.71 -10.55
N LYS A 831 -26.18 -16.00 -10.95
CA LYS A 831 -27.16 -16.65 -10.04
C LYS A 831 -26.66 -18.03 -9.65
N VAL A 832 -26.41 -18.90 -10.66
CA VAL A 832 -26.05 -20.31 -10.44
C VAL A 832 -24.77 -20.46 -9.62
N THR A 833 -23.75 -19.64 -9.89
CA THR A 833 -22.48 -19.67 -9.12
C THR A 833 -22.69 -19.29 -7.64
N LEU A 834 -23.59 -18.35 -7.34
CA LEU A 834 -23.91 -17.97 -5.97
C LEU A 834 -24.82 -18.99 -5.27
N THR A 835 -25.71 -19.67 -5.99
CA THR A 835 -26.49 -20.81 -5.47
C THR A 835 -25.57 -21.97 -5.10
N ALA A 836 -24.71 -22.43 -6.02
CA ALA A 836 -23.76 -23.52 -5.78
C ALA A 836 -22.83 -23.24 -4.59
N LEU A 837 -22.33 -22.00 -4.47
CA LEU A 837 -21.54 -21.57 -3.30
C LEU A 837 -22.36 -21.59 -2.00
N GLY A 838 -23.64 -21.21 -2.07
CA GLY A 838 -24.55 -21.20 -0.92
C GLY A 838 -24.95 -22.59 -0.43
N GLU A 839 -25.02 -23.57 -1.33
CA GLU A 839 -25.22 -24.99 -1.00
C GLU A 839 -23.98 -25.63 -0.36
N MET A 840 -22.77 -25.26 -0.81
CA MET A 840 -21.51 -25.85 -0.32
C MET A 840 -20.97 -25.26 0.99
N PHE A 841 -21.49 -24.10 1.44
CA PHE A 841 -20.97 -23.35 2.59
C PHE A 841 -22.10 -22.72 3.42
N GLU A 842 -23.07 -23.53 3.83
CA GLU A 842 -24.28 -23.04 4.52
C GLU A 842 -23.96 -22.32 5.84
N ALA A 843 -23.10 -22.87 6.69
CA ALA A 843 -22.75 -22.23 7.96
C ALA A 843 -22.07 -20.86 7.73
N ALA A 844 -21.23 -20.74 6.69
CA ALA A 844 -20.63 -19.47 6.29
C ALA A 844 -21.67 -18.46 5.80
N ARG A 845 -22.65 -18.91 5.01
CA ARG A 845 -23.79 -18.10 4.53
C ARG A 845 -24.64 -17.59 5.70
N SER A 846 -24.89 -18.44 6.70
CA SER A 846 -25.62 -18.08 7.93
C SER A 846 -24.85 -17.04 8.76
N ILE A 847 -23.54 -17.22 8.95
CA ILE A 847 -22.68 -16.24 9.65
C ILE A 847 -22.63 -14.90 8.89
N MET A 848 -22.45 -14.92 7.55
CA MET A 848 -22.49 -13.69 6.73
C MET A 848 -23.83 -12.95 6.85
N THR A 849 -24.94 -13.69 6.94
CA THR A 849 -26.28 -13.13 7.10
C THR A 849 -26.49 -12.54 8.49
N TRP A 850 -26.10 -13.27 9.54
CA TRP A 850 -26.16 -12.81 10.94
C TRP A 850 -25.35 -11.51 11.14
N LEU A 851 -24.08 -11.49 10.71
CA LEU A 851 -23.24 -10.30 10.70
C LEU A 851 -23.95 -9.14 9.97
N GLY A 852 -24.52 -9.40 8.80
CA GLY A 852 -25.30 -8.43 8.03
C GLY A 852 -26.47 -7.81 8.80
N GLU A 853 -27.24 -8.60 9.55
CA GLU A 853 -28.37 -8.09 10.34
C GLU A 853 -27.92 -7.33 11.60
N CYS A 854 -26.88 -7.79 12.30
CA CYS A 854 -26.29 -7.00 13.40
C CYS A 854 -25.81 -5.61 12.92
N ALA A 855 -25.14 -5.56 11.76
CA ALA A 855 -24.69 -4.30 11.15
C ALA A 855 -25.84 -3.42 10.65
N LYS A 856 -26.97 -4.01 10.25
CA LYS A 856 -28.20 -3.30 9.88
C LYS A 856 -28.87 -2.67 11.11
N ILE A 857 -28.95 -3.39 12.23
CA ILE A 857 -29.52 -2.90 13.50
C ILE A 857 -28.73 -1.68 13.99
N ILE A 858 -27.42 -1.83 14.22
CA ILE A 858 -26.53 -0.75 14.68
C ILE A 858 -26.63 0.49 13.78
N ALA A 859 -26.61 0.29 12.46
CA ALA A 859 -26.59 1.39 11.50
C ALA A 859 -27.96 2.07 11.31
N SER A 860 -29.06 1.44 11.73
CA SER A 860 -30.41 2.04 11.65
C SER A 860 -30.56 3.15 12.68
N GLU A 861 -30.02 2.95 13.89
CA GLU A 861 -29.83 3.98 14.93
C GLU A 861 -28.68 4.96 14.61
N ASN A 862 -28.27 5.03 13.35
CA ASN A 862 -27.27 5.94 12.82
C ASN A 862 -25.84 5.79 13.40
N GLU A 863 -25.57 4.77 14.21
CA GLU A 863 -24.23 4.46 14.72
C GLU A 863 -23.37 3.70 13.68
N PRO A 864 -22.04 3.85 13.70
CA PRO A 864 -21.14 3.05 12.88
C PRO A 864 -20.80 1.74 13.58
N VAL A 865 -20.75 0.62 12.84
CA VAL A 865 -20.33 -0.68 13.37
C VAL A 865 -18.87 -0.59 13.81
N ARG A 866 -18.61 -0.97 15.07
CA ARG A 866 -17.28 -1.04 15.68
C ARG A 866 -17.07 -2.38 16.37
N TRP A 867 -15.86 -2.94 16.26
CA TRP A 867 -15.44 -4.13 17.01
C TRP A 867 -13.97 -4.00 17.39
N THR A 868 -13.47 -4.95 18.19
CA THR A 868 -12.04 -5.10 18.47
C THR A 868 -11.59 -6.44 17.91
N THR A 869 -10.43 -6.49 17.24
CA THR A 869 -9.87 -7.76 16.76
C THR A 869 -9.33 -8.60 17.92
N PRO A 870 -9.11 -9.91 17.77
CA PRO A 870 -8.47 -10.75 18.81
C PRO A 870 -7.08 -10.23 19.28
N LEU A 871 -6.39 -9.43 18.45
CA LEU A 871 -5.13 -8.76 18.81
C LEU A 871 -5.29 -7.36 19.43
N GLY A 872 -6.52 -6.95 19.77
CA GLY A 872 -6.81 -5.68 20.44
C GLY A 872 -6.97 -4.46 19.53
N LEU A 873 -6.91 -4.60 18.20
CA LEU A 873 -7.06 -3.47 17.28
C LEU A 873 -8.53 -3.00 17.24
N PRO A 874 -8.85 -1.72 17.53
CA PRO A 874 -10.20 -1.20 17.33
C PRO A 874 -10.48 -0.97 15.85
N VAL A 875 -11.54 -1.56 15.32
CA VAL A 875 -12.01 -1.38 13.95
C VAL A 875 -13.31 -0.60 13.96
N VAL A 876 -13.45 0.39 13.07
CA VAL A 876 -14.67 1.18 12.88
C VAL A 876 -14.94 1.31 11.38
N GLN A 877 -16.14 0.93 10.92
CA GLN A 877 -16.50 1.08 9.50
C GLN A 877 -16.74 2.56 9.14
N PRO A 878 -16.06 3.12 8.13
CA PRO A 878 -16.11 4.55 7.80
C PRO A 878 -17.30 4.94 6.90
N TYR A 879 -18.31 4.08 6.72
CA TYR A 879 -19.34 4.27 5.69
C TYR A 879 -20.43 5.25 6.13
N ARG A 880 -20.08 6.54 6.09
CA ARG A 880 -20.95 7.69 6.38
C ARG A 880 -21.27 8.50 5.12
N LYS A 881 -22.41 9.20 5.13
CA LYS A 881 -22.81 10.08 4.03
C LYS A 881 -21.81 11.23 3.92
N ILE A 882 -21.31 11.43 2.72
CA ILE A 882 -20.36 12.49 2.40
C ILE A 882 -21.12 13.79 2.13
N GLY A 883 -20.93 14.76 3.00
CA GLY A 883 -21.39 16.13 2.86
C GLY A 883 -20.47 16.95 1.96
N ARG A 884 -20.95 18.11 1.53
CA ARG A 884 -20.18 19.09 0.76
C ARG A 884 -19.76 20.24 1.66
N HIS A 885 -18.50 20.65 1.56
CA HIS A 885 -18.01 21.86 2.20
C HIS A 885 -17.37 22.75 1.13
N PHE A 886 -17.83 24.00 1.03
CA PHE A 886 -17.42 24.93 -0.01
C PHE A 886 -16.33 25.87 0.50
N ILE A 887 -15.20 25.90 -0.19
CA ILE A 887 -14.02 26.69 0.19
C ILE A 887 -13.66 27.62 -0.96
N LYS A 888 -13.82 28.93 -0.76
CA LYS A 888 -13.30 29.94 -1.69
C LYS A 888 -11.76 29.93 -1.62
N THR A 889 -11.11 29.54 -2.71
CA THR A 889 -9.67 29.77 -2.95
C THR A 889 -9.50 30.86 -4.01
N SER A 890 -8.27 31.12 -4.45
CA SER A 890 -8.01 32.13 -5.48
C SER A 890 -8.44 31.68 -6.87
N LEU A 891 -8.24 30.39 -7.23
CA LEU A 891 -8.63 29.85 -8.53
C LEU A 891 -10.15 29.66 -8.69
N GLN A 892 -10.82 29.10 -7.68
CA GLN A 892 -12.27 28.82 -7.74
C GLN A 892 -12.85 28.48 -6.35
N ILE A 893 -14.16 28.27 -6.28
CA ILE A 893 -14.80 27.67 -5.10
C ILE A 893 -14.65 26.15 -5.17
N LEU A 894 -13.77 25.59 -4.33
CA LEU A 894 -13.55 24.16 -4.22
C LEU A 894 -14.68 23.52 -3.39
N THR A 895 -15.23 22.41 -3.89
CA THR A 895 -16.19 21.58 -3.13
C THR A 895 -15.44 20.40 -2.52
N LEU A 896 -15.10 20.51 -1.23
CA LEU A 896 -14.53 19.39 -0.49
C LEU A 896 -15.61 18.38 -0.07
N GLN A 897 -15.17 17.14 0.07
CA GLN A 897 -15.92 16.06 0.68
C GLN A 897 -15.62 16.03 2.18
N ARG A 898 -16.67 16.10 3.01
CA ARG A 898 -16.56 16.05 4.48
C ARG A 898 -17.48 14.96 5.01
N GLU A 899 -17.00 14.12 5.93
CA GLU A 899 -17.84 13.15 6.63
C GLU A 899 -18.97 13.90 7.37
N THR A 900 -20.22 13.47 7.17
CA THR A 900 -21.33 13.87 8.05
C THR A 900 -21.51 12.84 9.16
N GLU A 901 -22.24 13.21 10.20
CA GLU A 901 -22.60 12.28 11.27
C GLU A 901 -23.66 11.23 10.82
N LYS A 902 -24.20 11.32 9.59
CA LYS A 902 -25.21 10.36 9.09
C LYS A 902 -24.59 9.12 8.47
N VAL A 903 -24.89 7.93 9.00
CA VAL A 903 -24.38 6.64 8.53
C VAL A 903 -25.09 6.12 7.26
N MET A 904 -24.42 5.27 6.49
CA MET A 904 -24.95 4.61 5.30
C MET A 904 -25.31 3.15 5.58
N VAL A 905 -26.49 2.91 6.17
CA VAL A 905 -27.03 1.57 6.56
C VAL A 905 -26.70 0.47 5.55
N LYS A 906 -27.07 0.66 4.27
CA LYS A 906 -26.83 -0.34 3.21
C LYS A 906 -25.36 -0.68 3.02
N ARG A 907 -24.43 0.27 3.20
CA ARG A 907 -22.98 0.03 3.10
C ARG A 907 -22.41 -0.64 4.34
N GLN A 908 -22.85 -0.27 5.55
CA GLN A 908 -22.44 -0.96 6.78
C GLN A 908 -22.79 -2.46 6.68
N ARG A 909 -24.08 -2.78 6.44
CA ARG A 909 -24.61 -4.14 6.22
C ARG A 909 -23.79 -4.95 5.22
N THR A 910 -23.61 -4.45 4.00
CA THR A 910 -22.92 -5.23 2.94
C THR A 910 -21.42 -5.37 3.14
N ALA A 911 -20.78 -4.47 3.89
CA ALA A 911 -19.33 -4.45 4.05
C ALA A 911 -18.86 -4.95 5.43
N PHE A 912 -19.76 -5.28 6.35
CA PHE A 912 -19.34 -5.77 7.67
C PHE A 912 -18.79 -7.21 7.62
N PRO A 913 -19.50 -8.22 7.06
CA PRO A 913 -18.95 -9.58 6.93
C PRO A 913 -17.54 -9.62 6.32
N PRO A 914 -17.25 -9.00 5.16
CA PRO A 914 -15.90 -9.05 4.62
C PRO A 914 -14.91 -8.26 5.46
N ASN A 915 -15.24 -7.08 6.01
CA ASN A 915 -14.29 -6.34 6.84
C ASN A 915 -13.95 -7.10 8.13
N PHE A 916 -14.89 -7.89 8.67
CA PHE A 916 -14.66 -8.77 9.82
C PHE A 916 -13.67 -9.88 9.48
N ILE A 917 -13.86 -10.63 8.39
CA ILE A 917 -12.91 -11.68 7.98
C ILE A 917 -11.52 -11.13 7.65
N HIS A 918 -11.43 -10.00 6.94
CA HIS A 918 -10.15 -9.31 6.71
C HIS A 918 -9.43 -8.91 8.02
N SER A 919 -10.16 -8.75 9.13
CA SER A 919 -9.61 -8.46 10.45
C SER A 919 -9.15 -9.73 11.21
N LEU A 920 -9.68 -10.90 10.84
CA LEU A 920 -9.23 -12.20 11.32
C LEU A 920 -8.00 -12.70 10.56
N ASP A 921 -7.97 -12.62 9.21
CA ASP A 921 -6.75 -12.97 8.44
C ASP A 921 -5.58 -12.05 8.83
N GLY A 922 -5.84 -10.74 8.93
CA GLY A 922 -4.86 -9.77 9.43
C GLY A 922 -4.39 -10.08 10.87
N SER A 923 -5.21 -10.73 11.69
CA SER A 923 -4.81 -11.18 13.03
C SER A 923 -3.99 -12.48 12.97
N HIS A 924 -4.38 -13.46 12.16
CA HIS A 924 -3.66 -14.72 11.95
C HIS A 924 -2.25 -14.49 11.40
N MET A 925 -2.12 -13.67 10.35
CA MET A 925 -0.83 -13.22 9.80
C MET A 925 0.06 -12.59 10.87
N MET A 926 -0.50 -11.76 11.76
CA MET A 926 0.27 -11.11 12.83
C MET A 926 0.68 -12.07 13.94
N MET A 927 -0.20 -12.99 14.36
CA MET A 927 0.12 -14.04 15.34
C MET A 927 1.24 -14.93 14.82
N THR A 928 1.13 -15.37 13.56
CA THR A 928 2.14 -16.14 12.84
C THR A 928 3.46 -15.38 12.74
N ALA A 929 3.47 -14.13 12.28
CA ALA A 929 4.69 -13.34 12.15
C ALA A 929 5.48 -13.24 13.47
N VAL A 930 4.76 -12.99 14.58
CA VAL A 930 5.35 -12.92 15.93
C VAL A 930 5.85 -14.30 16.39
N ALA A 931 5.11 -15.37 16.12
CA ALA A 931 5.53 -16.74 16.45
C ALA A 931 6.77 -17.17 15.65
N CYS A 932 6.79 -16.95 14.33
CA CYS A 932 7.93 -17.17 13.45
C CYS A 932 9.19 -16.45 13.96
N ARG A 933 9.08 -15.16 14.34
CA ARG A 933 10.19 -14.41 14.93
C ARG A 933 10.71 -15.04 16.23
N ARG A 934 9.82 -15.47 17.13
CA ARG A 934 10.18 -16.12 18.39
C ARG A 934 10.85 -17.48 18.15
N ALA A 935 10.42 -18.19 17.12
CA ALA A 935 11.00 -19.45 16.65
C ALA A 935 12.26 -19.29 15.76
N GLY A 936 12.70 -18.05 15.51
CA GLY A 936 13.95 -17.72 14.80
C GLY A 936 13.85 -17.62 13.27
N LEU A 937 12.65 -17.65 12.68
CA LEU A 937 12.42 -17.56 11.24
C LEU A 937 12.42 -16.09 10.77
N ASN A 938 12.81 -15.87 9.51
CA ASN A 938 12.46 -14.63 8.80
C ASN A 938 11.00 -14.74 8.29
N PHE A 939 10.22 -13.66 8.31
CA PHE A 939 8.84 -13.70 7.85
C PHE A 939 8.48 -12.46 7.02
N ALA A 940 7.76 -12.69 5.92
CA ALA A 940 7.04 -11.66 5.18
C ALA A 940 5.62 -12.14 4.89
N GLY A 941 4.64 -11.25 4.94
CA GLY A 941 3.25 -11.53 4.57
C GLY A 941 2.80 -10.67 3.40
N VAL A 942 2.11 -11.29 2.46
CA VAL A 942 1.34 -10.68 1.36
C VAL A 942 -0.13 -11.07 1.61
N HIS A 943 -0.69 -10.50 2.69
CA HIS A 943 -2.02 -10.85 3.22
C HIS A 943 -2.16 -12.34 3.54
N ASP A 944 -2.85 -13.10 2.69
CA ASP A 944 -3.12 -14.53 2.75
C ASP A 944 -1.96 -15.40 2.19
N SER A 945 -0.87 -14.80 1.70
CA SER A 945 0.38 -15.49 1.34
C SER A 945 1.51 -15.20 2.34
N TYR A 946 2.23 -16.23 2.79
CA TYR A 946 3.24 -16.16 3.86
C TYR A 946 4.59 -16.72 3.40
N TRP A 947 5.65 -15.93 3.52
CA TRP A 947 6.97 -16.26 2.97
C TRP A 947 8.04 -16.34 4.07
N THR A 948 8.92 -17.33 3.95
CA THR A 948 10.11 -17.52 4.78
C THR A 948 11.26 -18.11 3.95
N HIS A 949 12.37 -18.50 4.56
CA HIS A 949 13.45 -19.21 3.86
C HIS A 949 13.06 -20.65 3.54
N ALA A 950 13.56 -21.24 2.46
CA ALA A 950 13.22 -22.63 2.08
C ALA A 950 13.37 -23.63 3.25
N CYS A 951 14.52 -23.58 3.96
CA CYS A 951 14.81 -24.37 5.15
C CYS A 951 13.86 -24.18 6.35
N ASP A 952 13.05 -23.12 6.35
CA ASP A 952 12.17 -22.72 7.44
C ASP A 952 10.70 -23.09 7.16
N VAL A 953 10.32 -23.50 5.94
CA VAL A 953 8.90 -23.55 5.53
C VAL A 953 8.10 -24.66 6.21
N ASP A 954 8.66 -25.86 6.42
CA ASP A 954 8.03 -26.93 7.22
C ASP A 954 7.61 -26.43 8.62
N LYS A 955 8.50 -25.63 9.22
CA LYS A 955 8.32 -25.03 10.54
C LYS A 955 7.36 -23.84 10.52
N LEU A 956 7.30 -23.08 9.42
CA LEU A 956 6.24 -22.10 9.17
C LEU A 956 4.88 -22.80 9.04
N ASN A 957 4.75 -23.84 8.23
CA ASN A 957 3.52 -24.59 8.02
C ASN A 957 2.97 -25.19 9.32
N ARG A 958 3.85 -25.63 10.23
CA ARG A 958 3.46 -26.02 11.59
C ARG A 958 2.94 -24.82 12.40
N ILE A 959 3.72 -23.74 12.51
CA ILE A 959 3.34 -22.51 13.25
C ILE A 959 2.02 -21.92 12.72
N LEU A 960 1.78 -21.99 11.42
CA LEU A 960 0.56 -21.52 10.77
C LEU A 960 -0.69 -22.25 11.25
N ARG A 961 -0.62 -23.58 11.30
CA ARG A 961 -1.69 -24.45 11.80
C ARG A 961 -1.91 -24.21 13.30
N GLU A 962 -0.85 -24.23 14.10
CA GLU A 962 -0.90 -23.91 15.54
C GLU A 962 -1.57 -22.56 15.81
N LYS A 963 -1.22 -21.50 15.06
CA LYS A 963 -1.79 -20.15 15.23
C LYS A 963 -3.15 -19.93 14.56
N PHE A 964 -3.58 -20.81 13.67
CA PHE A 964 -4.96 -20.85 13.19
C PHE A 964 -5.88 -21.47 14.24
N VAL A 965 -5.47 -22.60 14.84
CA VAL A 965 -6.23 -23.26 15.91
C VAL A 965 -6.33 -22.37 17.15
N GLU A 966 -5.21 -21.78 17.62
CA GLU A 966 -5.20 -20.82 18.75
C GLU A 966 -6.15 -19.62 18.55
N LEU A 967 -6.32 -19.17 17.30
CA LEU A 967 -7.25 -18.09 16.95
C LEU A 967 -8.71 -18.55 17.04
N TYR A 968 -9.04 -19.76 16.55
CA TYR A 968 -10.42 -20.23 16.44
C TYR A 968 -10.92 -21.11 17.61
N GLU A 969 -10.03 -21.57 18.49
CA GLU A 969 -10.40 -22.07 19.83
C GLU A 969 -10.96 -20.93 20.71
N THR A 970 -10.67 -19.66 20.39
CA THR A 970 -11.31 -18.51 21.02
C THR A 970 -12.76 -18.35 20.54
N PRO A 971 -13.75 -18.14 21.44
CA PRO A 971 -15.15 -17.87 21.06
C PRO A 971 -15.30 -16.46 20.45
N ILE A 972 -14.98 -16.34 19.16
CA ILE A 972 -14.88 -15.07 18.41
C ILE A 972 -16.25 -14.41 18.20
N LEU A 973 -17.31 -15.19 17.91
CA LEU A 973 -18.63 -14.64 17.57
C LEU A 973 -19.41 -14.23 18.83
N GLU A 974 -19.21 -14.96 19.92
CA GLU A 974 -19.66 -14.66 21.28
C GLU A 974 -19.05 -13.34 21.76
N LYS A 975 -17.71 -13.22 21.74
CA LYS A 975 -17.02 -11.97 22.11
C LYS A 975 -17.37 -10.78 21.21
N LEU A 976 -17.77 -11.03 19.96
CA LEU A 976 -18.32 -9.99 19.08
C LEU A 976 -19.72 -9.56 19.52
N LEU A 977 -20.59 -10.52 19.87
CA LEU A 977 -21.95 -10.25 20.35
C LEU A 977 -21.95 -9.56 21.72
N GLU A 978 -21.15 -10.05 22.68
CA GLU A 978 -20.87 -9.38 23.96
C GLU A 978 -20.35 -7.96 23.72
N GLY A 979 -19.36 -7.82 22.82
CA GLY A 979 -18.79 -6.53 22.45
C GLY A 979 -19.80 -5.56 21.82
N PHE A 980 -20.80 -6.08 21.10
CA PHE A 980 -21.93 -5.29 20.59
C PHE A 980 -22.93 -4.93 21.70
N GLN A 981 -23.30 -5.86 22.58
CA GLN A 981 -24.19 -5.59 23.73
C GLN A 981 -23.60 -4.52 24.65
N VAL A 982 -22.31 -4.60 24.98
CA VAL A 982 -21.59 -3.57 25.76
C VAL A 982 -21.45 -2.26 24.97
N SER A 983 -21.26 -2.31 23.65
CA SER A 983 -21.13 -1.11 22.81
C SER A 983 -22.46 -0.40 22.54
N TYR A 984 -23.58 -1.11 22.62
CA TYR A 984 -24.90 -0.65 22.18
C TYR A 984 -26.00 -1.24 23.09
N PRO A 985 -26.02 -0.93 24.40
CA PRO A 985 -26.84 -1.62 25.40
C PRO A 985 -28.36 -1.42 25.23
N THR A 986 -28.78 -0.48 24.38
CA THR A 986 -30.20 -0.27 24.01
C THR A 986 -30.66 -1.15 22.85
N LEU A 987 -29.78 -1.92 22.21
CA LEU A 987 -30.09 -2.69 21.00
C LEU A 987 -30.16 -4.19 21.30
N SER A 988 -31.26 -4.82 20.87
CA SER A 988 -31.36 -6.28 20.82
C SER A 988 -30.72 -6.82 19.54
N PHE A 989 -30.06 -7.96 19.64
CA PHE A 989 -29.32 -8.61 18.55
C PHE A 989 -29.84 -10.03 18.32
N PRO A 990 -29.85 -10.52 17.07
CA PRO A 990 -30.24 -11.91 16.79
C PRO A 990 -29.27 -12.91 17.45
N PRO A 991 -29.77 -14.08 17.89
CA PRO A 991 -28.92 -15.14 18.43
C PRO A 991 -27.87 -15.59 17.41
N LEU A 992 -26.79 -16.18 17.91
CA LEU A 992 -25.75 -16.75 17.05
C LEU A 992 -26.31 -17.87 16.16
N PRO A 993 -25.84 -18.00 14.91
CA PRO A 993 -26.16 -19.17 14.09
C PRO A 993 -25.53 -20.42 14.70
N GLU A 994 -26.16 -21.57 14.45
CA GLU A 994 -25.64 -22.87 14.85
C GLU A 994 -24.28 -23.17 14.19
N ARG A 995 -23.48 -24.03 14.84
CA ARG A 995 -22.17 -24.48 14.36
C ARG A 995 -22.23 -25.96 14.00
N GLY A 996 -21.44 -26.35 13.00
CA GLY A 996 -21.22 -27.75 12.66
C GLY A 996 -20.27 -28.48 13.61
N ASP A 997 -19.97 -29.73 13.25
CA ASP A 997 -19.25 -30.73 14.07
C ASP A 997 -17.72 -30.75 13.85
N PHE A 998 -17.17 -29.92 12.96
CA PHE A 998 -15.74 -29.95 12.64
C PHE A 998 -14.85 -29.63 13.86
N ASP A 999 -13.89 -30.53 14.17
CA ASP A 999 -12.83 -30.26 15.14
C ASP A 999 -11.72 -29.43 14.48
N LEU A 1000 -11.41 -28.29 15.10
CA LEU A 1000 -10.32 -27.41 14.66
C LEU A 1000 -8.95 -28.09 14.74
N ARG A 1001 -8.81 -29.19 15.51
CA ARG A 1001 -7.56 -29.94 15.65
C ARG A 1001 -7.15 -30.70 14.40
N ASP A 1002 -8.10 -31.08 13.54
CA ASP A 1002 -7.83 -31.71 12.23
C ASP A 1002 -6.92 -30.83 11.35
N VAL A 1003 -6.99 -29.50 11.54
CA VAL A 1003 -6.16 -28.52 10.84
C VAL A 1003 -4.67 -28.69 11.15
N ILE A 1004 -4.31 -29.27 12.31
CA ILE A 1004 -2.91 -29.53 12.68
C ILE A 1004 -2.29 -30.59 11.77
N GLU A 1005 -3.06 -31.62 11.39
CA GLU A 1005 -2.56 -32.72 10.55
C GLU A 1005 -2.79 -32.49 9.04
N SER A 1006 -3.61 -31.51 8.64
CA SER A 1006 -3.80 -31.18 7.22
C SER A 1006 -2.49 -30.71 6.55
N PRO A 1007 -1.93 -31.47 5.58
CA PRO A 1007 -0.71 -31.06 4.88
C PRO A 1007 -1.01 -29.94 3.88
N TYR A 1008 -2.20 -29.96 3.27
CA TYR A 1008 -2.60 -29.02 2.24
C TYR A 1008 -3.32 -27.76 2.76
N PHE A 1009 -3.38 -27.57 4.09
CA PHE A 1009 -3.89 -26.34 4.69
C PHE A 1009 -3.25 -25.11 4.05
N PHE A 1010 -1.93 -25.12 3.92
CA PHE A 1010 -1.17 -24.13 3.19
C PHE A 1010 -0.24 -24.90 2.23
N ASN A 1011 -0.57 -24.97 0.92
CA ASN A 1011 0.18 -25.69 -0.13
C ASN A 1011 0.44 -24.90 -1.43
#